data_AF-A0A662HQZ7-F1
#
_entry.id   AF-A0A662HQZ7-F1
#
_cell.length_a   1.000
_cell.length_b   1.000
_cell.length_c   1.000
_cell.angle_alpha   90.00
_cell.angle_beta   90.00
_cell.angle_gamma   90.00
#
_symmetry.space_group_name_H-M   'P 1'
#
loop_
_entity.id
_entity.type
_entity.pdbx_description
1 polymer ?
#
loop_
_entity_poly.entity_id
_entity_poly.type
_entity_poly.pdbx_seq_one_letter_code
_entity_poly.pdbx_strand_id
1 'polypeptide(L)'
;MALLNKALGLLTIFLLLLALFTVIFYMVYFYIPSVRGSYTITITAEKPLENVVLELPTTEDGRPIYRIKEITCFVKSNGYLREVEPTVTGTVNGYPKSIVLPITGTGTFNIVGEYILEEEKLIDYSKYPWTLVVNSKTYEVPVYVERDVMLQVIYVIKENSMVLVPSLGILTALFGGLSITRLFRGMFFKKKMPAAPKKPKKKCTGWCRVCVNFFRIKQGSETGEQLPKQYVDKLMKLLLGVNKIWEKCCIKFVPCTDEKGNIIAKYVNPQTEITYTAETGKIIAGKYRIGYKLVRKVNLKNFFRDPNSTKLEVSKGKVNVPYREELEATWKTNVKYSSKEYKAGESVPVDVLKDIVNDVLKRIEKTLKEKEKEKEEGKLAEDKFQAKKERLLKLKEFYENVSKVIKESGKVKVGDVAIIDALRNISKLGNVSLDKCINVFIVDEYEDVADKREEGGCGELPGRVTIIEEKVVEKNMYKLLAHELGHNLNLDHVPPNPKKPNLMEAVVKGDNLVEKQCEKALDNCKKDKRKHFTKEHCHQGLKCLRGIEILKEINELKRKNKIFNDEIKELMEDVKDIDKRLEANKKLLVSKEKTLRKEKTFFRKVSNVAKKAKHYKELLKSKRKSARKYAERNLRRMKAQYERELKKLNERLDRAIENKWEKTIKWLKEELKKAEILLEAVKNPEVVLKKYSEILENLKKEVDKIKEDIAKAHKDKERINNKIEELRRKISENEKKIKELYKELEKLGLKTSK
;
A
#
# COMPACT_ATOMS: atom_id res chain seq x y z
N MET A 1 1.24 6.95 21.57
CA MET A 1 2.59 7.53 21.50
C MET A 1 3.60 6.62 20.81
N ALA A 2 3.82 5.37 21.21
CA ALA A 2 4.83 4.50 20.56
C ALA A 2 4.66 4.27 19.03
N LEU A 3 3.43 4.12 18.51
CA LEU A 3 3.17 4.02 17.07
C LEU A 3 3.37 5.34 16.33
N LEU A 4 3.06 6.46 17.00
CA LEU A 4 3.32 7.81 16.49
C LEU A 4 4.84 8.06 16.46
N ASN A 5 5.59 7.62 17.48
CA ASN A 5 7.05 7.71 17.52
C ASN A 5 7.73 6.79 16.49
N LYS A 6 7.18 5.58 16.22
CA LYS A 6 7.69 4.69 15.16
C LYS A 6 7.37 5.22 13.75
N ALA A 7 6.21 5.84 13.55
CA ALA A 7 5.83 6.47 12.27
C ALA A 7 6.59 7.78 12.05
N LEU A 8 6.76 8.58 13.11
CA LEU A 8 7.60 9.77 13.11
C LEU A 8 9.06 9.39 12.86
N GLY A 9 9.57 8.33 13.47
CA GLY A 9 10.92 7.82 13.21
C GLY A 9 11.13 7.41 11.75
N LEU A 10 10.17 6.73 11.13
CA LEU A 10 10.25 6.40 9.70
C LEU A 10 10.09 7.61 8.79
N LEU A 11 9.26 8.57 9.16
CA LEU A 11 9.14 9.84 8.44
C LEU A 11 10.44 10.64 8.57
N THR A 12 11.06 10.68 9.74
CA THR A 12 12.37 11.30 9.96
C THR A 12 13.44 10.61 9.13
N ILE A 13 13.46 9.27 9.09
CA ILE A 13 14.39 8.52 8.22
C ILE A 13 14.12 8.82 6.74
N PHE A 14 12.86 8.86 6.31
CA PHE A 14 12.51 9.23 4.93
C PHE A 14 12.97 10.65 4.60
N LEU A 15 12.74 11.63 5.48
CA LEU A 15 13.16 13.01 5.27
C LEU A 15 14.68 13.15 5.26
N LEU A 16 15.39 12.40 6.10
CA LEU A 16 16.85 12.34 6.09
C LEU A 16 17.38 11.70 4.81
N LEU A 17 16.78 10.60 4.35
CA LEU A 17 17.12 9.96 3.08
C LEU A 17 16.83 10.87 1.89
N LEU A 18 15.70 11.58 1.92
CA LEU A 18 15.32 12.54 0.90
C LEU A 18 16.30 13.70 0.86
N ALA A 19 16.65 14.28 2.02
CA ALA A 19 17.64 15.35 2.11
C ALA A 19 19.01 14.87 1.60
N LEU A 20 19.45 13.67 2.01
CA LEU A 20 20.69 13.07 1.56
C LEU A 20 20.66 12.80 0.04
N PHE A 21 19.56 12.29 -0.48
CA PHE A 21 19.35 12.06 -1.91
C PHE A 21 19.41 13.36 -2.68
N THR A 22 18.73 14.41 -2.23
CA THR A 22 18.77 15.73 -2.87
C THR A 22 20.18 16.32 -2.83
N VAL A 23 20.90 16.21 -1.72
CA VAL A 23 22.29 16.69 -1.61
C VAL A 23 23.20 15.91 -2.57
N ILE A 24 23.13 14.58 -2.58
CA ILE A 24 23.95 13.76 -3.49
C ILE A 24 23.58 14.02 -4.95
N PHE A 25 22.30 14.10 -5.26
CA PHE A 25 21.81 14.42 -6.61
C PHE A 25 22.32 15.80 -7.06
N TYR A 26 22.23 16.81 -6.19
CA TYR A 26 22.79 18.13 -6.46
C TYR A 26 24.31 18.07 -6.67
N MET A 27 25.04 17.39 -5.78
CA MET A 27 26.49 17.23 -5.87
C MET A 27 26.94 16.53 -7.15
N VAL A 28 26.18 15.53 -7.61
CA VAL A 28 26.50 14.75 -8.81
C VAL A 28 26.20 15.53 -10.08
N TYR A 29 25.01 16.14 -10.18
CA TYR A 29 24.51 16.68 -11.46
C TYR A 29 24.67 18.19 -11.62
N PHE A 30 24.80 18.95 -10.54
CA PHE A 30 24.78 20.42 -10.60
C PHE A 30 26.00 21.08 -9.95
N TYR A 31 26.63 20.45 -8.96
CA TYR A 31 27.80 21.01 -8.31
C TYR A 31 29.07 20.71 -9.12
N ILE A 32 29.73 21.76 -9.61
CA ILE A 32 31.07 21.67 -10.18
C ILE A 32 32.04 22.27 -9.14
N PRO A 33 32.93 21.47 -8.54
CA PRO A 33 33.87 21.98 -7.55
C PRO A 33 34.87 22.97 -8.14
N SER A 34 35.18 24.01 -7.35
CA SER A 34 36.27 24.93 -7.62
C SER A 34 37.47 24.56 -6.76
N VAL A 35 38.62 24.36 -7.40
CA VAL A 35 39.86 23.93 -6.74
C VAL A 35 40.92 25.01 -6.90
N ARG A 36 41.68 25.28 -5.84
CA ARG A 36 42.80 26.22 -5.87
C ARG A 36 44.06 25.51 -6.31
N GLY A 37 44.83 26.16 -7.16
CA GLY A 37 46.17 25.75 -7.51
C GLY A 37 47.15 26.89 -7.39
N SER A 38 48.42 26.54 -7.39
CA SER A 38 49.51 27.50 -7.41
C SER A 38 50.54 27.10 -8.45
N TYR A 39 51.23 28.11 -8.99
CA TYR A 39 52.33 27.92 -9.92
C TYR A 39 53.49 28.81 -9.53
N THR A 40 54.70 28.35 -9.84
CA THR A 40 55.93 29.12 -9.63
C THR A 40 56.82 28.95 -10.84
N ILE A 41 57.27 30.07 -11.38
CA ILE A 41 58.09 30.13 -12.59
C ILE A 41 59.28 31.03 -12.31
N THR A 42 60.48 30.54 -12.62
CA THR A 42 61.70 31.35 -12.57
C THR A 42 62.19 31.59 -13.99
N ILE A 43 62.26 32.85 -14.40
CA ILE A 43 62.76 33.27 -15.71
C ILE A 43 64.00 34.11 -15.50
N THR A 44 65.10 33.79 -16.18
CA THR A 44 66.29 34.65 -16.23
C THR A 44 66.44 35.19 -17.64
N ALA A 45 66.35 36.51 -17.79
CA ALA A 45 66.36 37.16 -19.09
C ALA A 45 67.56 38.11 -19.22
N GLU A 46 68.45 37.81 -20.18
CA GLU A 46 69.60 38.67 -20.52
C GLU A 46 69.20 39.88 -21.37
N LYS A 47 68.10 39.78 -22.11
CA LYS A 47 67.47 40.85 -22.90
C LYS A 47 66.07 41.18 -22.33
N PRO A 48 65.54 42.39 -22.53
CA PRO A 48 64.20 42.74 -22.04
C PRO A 48 63.16 41.71 -22.50
N LEU A 49 62.34 41.25 -21.56
CA LEU A 49 61.19 40.39 -21.89
C LEU A 49 60.16 41.19 -22.68
N GLU A 50 59.79 40.68 -23.86
CA GLU A 50 58.78 41.30 -24.73
C GLU A 50 57.43 40.60 -24.59
N ASN A 51 57.42 39.26 -24.56
CA ASN A 51 56.21 38.46 -24.40
C ASN A 51 56.46 37.27 -23.47
N VAL A 52 55.64 37.18 -22.41
CA VAL A 52 55.57 36.02 -21.52
C VAL A 52 54.15 35.46 -21.61
N VAL A 53 54.01 34.31 -22.25
CA VAL A 53 52.70 33.69 -22.51
C VAL A 53 52.65 32.31 -21.86
N LEU A 54 51.58 32.05 -21.11
CA LEU A 54 51.23 30.72 -20.63
C LEU A 54 50.22 30.10 -21.57
N GLU A 55 50.56 28.97 -22.17
CA GLU A 55 49.66 28.14 -22.95
C GLU A 55 49.20 26.94 -22.12
N LEU A 56 47.88 26.75 -22.08
CA LEU A 56 47.22 25.71 -21.31
C LEU A 56 46.93 24.52 -22.22
N PRO A 57 47.23 23.28 -21.79
CA PRO A 57 47.05 22.11 -22.63
C PRO A 57 45.56 21.80 -22.86
N THR A 58 45.28 21.28 -24.05
CA THR A 58 43.96 20.77 -24.44
C THR A 58 44.04 19.27 -24.71
N THR A 59 42.93 18.55 -24.56
CA THR A 59 42.85 17.14 -24.97
C THR A 59 42.97 16.99 -26.50
N GLU A 60 43.18 15.77 -26.99
CA GLU A 60 43.16 15.46 -28.44
C GLU A 60 41.87 15.94 -29.11
N ASP A 61 40.73 15.79 -28.43
CA ASP A 61 39.42 16.27 -28.90
C ASP A 61 39.22 17.81 -28.79
N GLY A 62 40.27 18.57 -28.47
CA GLY A 62 40.24 20.03 -28.37
C GLY A 62 39.50 20.59 -27.16
N ARG A 63 39.34 19.83 -26.06
CA ARG A 63 38.70 20.31 -24.82
C ARG A 63 39.74 20.88 -23.85
N PRO A 64 39.41 21.91 -23.05
CA PRO A 64 40.35 22.46 -22.07
C PRO A 64 40.58 21.47 -20.93
N ILE A 65 41.85 21.20 -20.60
CA ILE A 65 42.23 20.38 -19.44
C ILE A 65 42.11 21.22 -18.16
N TYR A 66 42.52 22.49 -18.23
CA TYR A 66 42.42 23.46 -17.15
C TYR A 66 41.24 24.40 -17.41
N ARG A 67 40.22 24.34 -16.56
CA ARG A 67 39.04 25.20 -16.62
C ARG A 67 39.18 26.37 -15.66
N ILE A 68 40.18 27.21 -15.90
CA ILE A 68 40.54 28.31 -15.00
C ILE A 68 39.47 29.41 -15.07
N LYS A 69 38.97 29.82 -13.90
CA LYS A 69 38.03 30.94 -13.72
C LYS A 69 38.74 32.22 -13.30
N GLU A 70 39.71 32.10 -12.41
CA GLU A 70 40.45 33.22 -11.84
C GLU A 70 41.93 32.85 -11.78
N ILE A 71 42.80 33.81 -12.06
CA ILE A 71 44.25 33.65 -11.98
C ILE A 71 44.87 34.94 -11.47
N THR A 72 45.77 34.83 -10.51
CA THR A 72 46.56 35.92 -9.96
C THR A 72 48.01 35.72 -10.33
N CYS A 73 48.76 36.82 -10.43
CA CYS A 73 50.17 36.76 -10.75
C CYS A 73 50.93 37.81 -9.95
N PHE A 74 51.91 37.36 -9.19
CA PHE A 74 52.84 38.19 -8.45
C PHE A 74 54.24 37.98 -9.01
N VAL A 75 54.92 39.08 -9.32
CA VAL A 75 56.27 39.06 -9.87
C VAL A 75 57.22 39.62 -8.84
N LYS A 76 58.20 38.81 -8.44
CA LYS A 76 59.31 39.21 -7.59
C LYS A 76 60.56 39.42 -8.43
N SER A 77 61.06 40.65 -8.45
CA SER A 77 62.30 41.05 -9.12
C SER A 77 63.04 42.08 -8.28
N ASN A 78 64.37 41.97 -8.17
CA ASN A 78 65.22 42.90 -7.41
C ASN A 78 64.75 43.18 -5.97
N GLY A 79 64.18 42.17 -5.29
CA GLY A 79 63.69 42.28 -3.91
C GLY A 79 62.27 42.84 -3.74
N TYR A 80 61.66 43.39 -4.80
CA TYR A 80 60.30 43.93 -4.78
C TYR A 80 59.28 42.92 -5.30
N LEU A 81 58.14 42.80 -4.61
CA LEU A 81 56.99 42.01 -5.03
C LEU A 81 55.92 42.95 -5.59
N ARG A 82 55.50 42.73 -6.84
CA ARG A 82 54.39 43.48 -7.46
C ARG A 82 53.31 42.51 -7.96
N GLU A 83 52.06 42.89 -7.81
CA GLU A 83 50.94 42.22 -8.46
C GLU A 83 50.86 42.67 -9.93
N VAL A 84 50.59 41.73 -10.82
CA VAL A 84 50.48 41.95 -12.26
C VAL A 84 49.20 41.28 -12.73
N GLU A 85 48.32 42.02 -13.41
CA GLU A 85 47.05 41.49 -13.90
C GLU A 85 47.29 40.63 -15.17
N PRO A 86 46.96 39.32 -15.15
CA PRO A 86 47.09 38.45 -16.32
C PRO A 86 45.99 38.73 -17.36
N THR A 87 46.35 38.72 -18.65
CA THR A 87 45.38 38.96 -19.74
C THR A 87 45.12 37.67 -20.52
N VAL A 88 43.87 37.21 -20.57
CA VAL A 88 43.47 36.04 -21.39
C VAL A 88 43.41 36.46 -22.86
N THR A 89 44.22 35.82 -23.71
CA THR A 89 44.32 36.14 -25.15
C THR A 89 43.68 35.09 -26.07
N GLY A 90 43.33 33.93 -25.52
CA GLY A 90 42.68 32.86 -26.27
C GLY A 90 41.80 32.04 -25.33
N THR A 91 40.67 31.55 -25.84
CA THR A 91 39.73 30.71 -25.07
C THR A 91 39.30 29.47 -25.85
N VAL A 92 38.99 28.40 -25.12
CA VAL A 92 38.37 27.17 -25.63
C VAL A 92 37.23 26.81 -24.70
N ASN A 93 36.02 26.67 -25.24
CA ASN A 93 34.80 26.40 -24.47
C ASN A 93 34.58 27.38 -23.29
N GLY A 94 34.95 28.65 -23.48
CA GLY A 94 34.81 29.70 -22.47
C GLY A 94 35.90 29.74 -21.40
N TYR A 95 36.90 28.84 -21.44
CA TYR A 95 38.03 28.83 -20.51
C TYR A 95 39.33 29.29 -21.19
N PRO A 96 40.30 29.86 -20.45
CA PRO A 96 41.56 30.31 -21.03
C PRO A 96 42.31 29.18 -21.73
N LYS A 97 42.88 29.49 -22.90
CA LYS A 97 43.84 28.66 -23.64
C LYS A 97 45.24 29.29 -23.62
N SER A 98 45.30 30.62 -23.71
CA SER A 98 46.53 31.39 -23.63
C SER A 98 46.35 32.61 -22.71
N ILE A 99 47.32 32.84 -21.84
CA ILE A 99 47.32 33.92 -20.84
C ILE A 99 48.64 34.67 -20.97
N VAL A 100 48.57 35.98 -21.23
CA VAL A 100 49.74 36.86 -21.29
C VAL A 100 49.99 37.44 -19.92
N LEU A 101 51.24 37.36 -19.47
CA LEU A 101 51.72 38.01 -18.25
C LEU A 101 52.50 39.28 -18.66
N PRO A 102 52.00 40.49 -18.36
CA PRO A 102 52.66 41.73 -18.77
C PRO A 102 53.91 42.02 -17.92
N ILE A 103 54.99 41.31 -18.21
CA ILE A 103 56.28 41.38 -17.52
C ILE A 103 57.32 41.96 -18.48
N THR A 104 57.86 43.12 -18.13
CA THR A 104 58.92 43.79 -18.89
C THR A 104 60.16 44.00 -18.02
N GLY A 105 61.35 43.93 -18.63
CA GLY A 105 62.64 44.16 -17.98
C GLY A 105 63.67 43.03 -18.18
N THR A 106 64.86 43.22 -17.62
CA THR A 106 65.99 42.25 -17.62
C THR A 106 66.28 41.74 -16.21
N GLY A 107 66.94 40.58 -16.10
CA GLY A 107 67.31 39.95 -14.82
C GLY A 107 66.50 38.69 -14.49
N THR A 108 66.56 38.26 -13.23
CA THR A 108 65.81 37.09 -12.74
C THR A 108 64.47 37.50 -12.16
N PHE A 109 63.40 36.91 -12.70
CA PHE A 109 62.02 37.08 -12.29
C PHE A 109 61.52 35.80 -11.65
N ASN A 110 61.03 35.88 -10.41
CA ASN A 110 60.27 34.81 -9.78
C ASN A 110 58.80 35.17 -9.82
N ILE A 111 58.05 34.44 -10.64
CA ILE A 111 56.62 34.61 -10.84
C ILE A 111 55.93 33.57 -9.98
N VAL A 112 55.03 34.02 -9.10
CA VAL A 112 54.20 33.15 -8.27
C VAL A 112 52.76 33.57 -8.46
N GLY A 113 51.88 32.62 -8.68
CA GLY A 113 50.46 32.91 -8.84
C GLY A 113 49.59 31.82 -8.28
N GLU A 114 48.36 32.21 -7.96
CA GLU A 114 47.29 31.29 -7.59
C GLU A 114 46.23 31.29 -8.68
N TYR A 115 45.56 30.16 -8.87
CA TYR A 115 44.47 30.04 -9.81
C TYR A 115 43.32 29.21 -9.23
N ILE A 116 42.11 29.53 -9.65
CA ILE A 116 40.89 28.79 -9.30
C ILE A 116 40.38 28.13 -10.57
N LEU A 117 40.21 26.81 -10.54
CA LEU A 117 39.73 26.04 -11.68
C LEU A 117 38.49 25.23 -11.33
N GLU A 118 37.62 25.00 -12.32
CA GLU A 118 36.48 24.09 -12.21
C GLU A 118 36.87 22.65 -12.56
N GLU A 119 36.82 21.75 -11.57
CA GLU A 119 37.23 20.36 -11.76
C GLU A 119 36.01 19.44 -11.67
N GLU A 120 35.50 19.01 -12.83
CA GLU A 120 34.34 18.11 -12.90
C GLU A 120 34.63 16.69 -12.40
N LYS A 121 35.85 16.20 -12.67
CA LYS A 121 36.36 14.87 -12.33
C LYS A 121 37.80 14.99 -11.85
N LEU A 122 38.25 14.03 -11.06
CA LEU A 122 39.62 14.01 -10.58
C LEU A 122 40.59 13.87 -11.78
N ILE A 123 41.45 14.87 -12.00
CA ILE A 123 42.47 14.85 -13.06
C ILE A 123 43.86 14.80 -12.42
N ASP A 124 44.74 13.94 -12.96
CA ASP A 124 46.15 13.96 -12.58
C ASP A 124 46.89 15.05 -13.35
N TYR A 125 46.91 16.26 -12.80
CA TYR A 125 47.45 17.45 -13.48
C TYR A 125 48.96 17.41 -13.73
N SER A 126 49.71 16.55 -13.02
CA SER A 126 51.15 16.38 -13.30
C SER A 126 51.43 15.80 -14.68
N LYS A 127 50.43 15.18 -15.32
CA LYS A 127 50.52 14.67 -16.70
C LYS A 127 50.28 15.72 -17.77
N TYR A 128 49.89 16.93 -17.37
CA TYR A 128 49.49 18.01 -18.26
C TYR A 128 50.13 19.33 -17.82
N PRO A 129 51.47 19.48 -17.88
CA PRO A 129 52.14 20.73 -17.52
C PRO A 129 51.69 21.88 -18.43
N TRP A 130 51.80 23.11 -17.95
CA TRP A 130 51.58 24.28 -18.81
C TRP A 130 52.83 24.56 -19.65
N THR A 131 52.64 25.18 -20.81
CA THR A 131 53.76 25.60 -21.66
C THR A 131 53.97 27.10 -21.48
N LEU A 132 55.14 27.48 -21.00
CA LEU A 132 55.58 28.87 -20.94
C LEU A 132 56.34 29.23 -22.21
N VAL A 133 55.84 30.22 -22.95
CA VAL A 133 56.50 30.80 -24.13
C VAL A 133 57.14 32.12 -23.73
N VAL A 134 58.47 32.20 -23.83
CA VAL A 134 59.26 33.42 -23.57
C VAL A 134 60.14 33.70 -24.76
N ASN A 135 59.94 34.82 -25.46
CA ASN A 135 60.75 35.24 -26.61
C ASN A 135 61.04 34.08 -27.60
N SER A 136 60.00 33.31 -27.95
CA SER A 136 60.04 32.13 -28.85
C SER A 136 60.72 30.86 -28.32
N LYS A 137 61.00 30.75 -27.01
CA LYS A 137 61.40 29.50 -26.35
C LYS A 137 60.26 28.96 -25.48
N THR A 138 60.10 27.64 -25.47
CA THR A 138 59.08 26.93 -24.69
C THR A 138 59.68 26.21 -23.49
N TYR A 139 58.98 26.27 -22.36
CA TYR A 139 59.36 25.59 -21.11
C TYR A 139 58.13 24.94 -20.48
N GLU A 140 58.30 23.79 -19.83
CA GLU A 140 57.23 23.18 -19.05
C GLU A 140 57.15 23.81 -17.65
N VAL A 141 55.94 24.17 -17.23
CA VAL A 141 55.66 24.71 -15.91
C VAL A 141 54.93 23.65 -15.08
N PRO A 142 55.53 23.16 -13.99
CA PRO A 142 54.83 22.32 -13.04
C PRO A 142 53.78 23.15 -12.30
N VAL A 143 52.57 22.60 -12.19
CA VAL A 143 51.47 23.25 -11.48
C VAL A 143 50.97 22.36 -10.36
N TYR A 144 50.65 23.00 -9.24
CA TYR A 144 50.18 22.33 -8.05
C TYR A 144 48.69 22.62 -7.87
N VAL A 145 47.94 21.61 -7.45
CA VAL A 145 46.50 21.71 -7.19
C VAL A 145 46.24 21.20 -5.79
N GLU A 146 45.70 22.06 -4.94
CA GLU A 146 45.39 21.75 -3.56
C GLU A 146 43.95 21.23 -3.45
N ARG A 147 43.82 19.96 -3.04
CA ARG A 147 42.51 19.35 -2.79
C ARG A 147 42.34 19.10 -1.31
N ASP A 148 41.24 19.60 -0.76
CA ASP A 148 40.83 19.21 0.58
C ASP A 148 40.20 17.80 0.58
N VAL A 149 40.03 17.24 1.78
CA VAL A 149 39.42 15.91 1.97
C VAL A 149 37.96 15.89 1.50
N MET A 150 37.25 17.02 1.56
CA MET A 150 35.84 17.10 1.17
C MET A 150 35.67 16.98 -0.35
N LEU A 151 36.53 17.63 -1.13
CA LEU A 151 36.57 17.54 -2.58
C LEU A 151 36.88 16.10 -3.03
N GLN A 152 37.81 15.42 -2.37
CA GLN A 152 38.09 14.01 -2.63
C GLN A 152 36.84 13.13 -2.42
N VAL A 153 36.09 13.36 -1.34
CA VAL A 153 34.82 12.66 -1.08
C VAL A 153 33.80 12.95 -2.19
N ILE A 154 33.69 14.19 -2.65
CA ILE A 154 32.76 14.58 -3.74
C ILE A 154 33.13 13.85 -5.04
N TYR A 155 34.42 13.74 -5.38
CA TYR A 155 34.85 12.99 -6.56
C TYR A 155 34.51 11.51 -6.49
N VAL A 156 34.74 10.88 -5.33
CA VAL A 156 34.35 9.47 -5.10
C VAL A 156 32.84 9.28 -5.26
N ILE A 157 32.02 10.21 -4.75
CA ILE A 157 30.56 10.18 -4.92
C ILE A 157 30.18 10.30 -6.40
N LYS A 158 30.80 11.21 -7.15
CA LYS A 158 30.54 11.40 -8.58
C LYS A 158 30.93 10.18 -9.41
N GLU A 159 32.09 9.58 -9.14
CA GLU A 159 32.58 8.37 -9.83
C GLU A 159 31.65 7.17 -9.61
N ASN A 160 31.12 7.03 -8.39
CA ASN A 160 30.20 5.94 -8.02
C ASN A 160 28.72 6.30 -8.22
N SER A 161 28.41 7.43 -8.85
CA SER A 161 27.05 7.96 -8.95
C SER A 161 26.07 7.03 -9.66
N MET A 162 26.54 6.26 -10.66
CA MET A 162 25.73 5.27 -11.38
C MET A 162 25.14 4.20 -10.46
N VAL A 163 25.78 3.90 -9.33
CA VAL A 163 25.29 2.94 -8.34
C VAL A 163 24.61 3.66 -7.18
N LEU A 164 25.22 4.75 -6.70
CA LEU A 164 24.75 5.49 -5.52
C LEU A 164 23.39 6.15 -5.74
N VAL A 165 23.19 6.84 -6.87
CA VAL A 165 21.95 7.60 -7.13
C VAL A 165 20.75 6.64 -7.28
N PRO A 166 20.80 5.57 -8.08
CA PRO A 166 19.67 4.63 -8.16
C PRO A 166 19.41 3.89 -6.84
N SER A 167 20.46 3.45 -6.14
CA SER A 167 20.33 2.72 -4.87
C SER A 167 19.67 3.59 -3.79
N LEU A 168 20.11 4.84 -3.68
CA LEU A 168 19.54 5.80 -2.74
C LEU A 168 18.14 6.25 -3.15
N GLY A 169 17.86 6.35 -4.45
CA GLY A 169 16.53 6.61 -4.99
C GLY A 169 15.53 5.49 -4.64
N ILE A 170 15.92 4.23 -4.85
CA ILE A 170 15.11 3.05 -4.48
C ILE A 170 14.89 3.03 -2.96
N LEU A 171 15.94 3.25 -2.17
CA LEU A 171 15.83 3.28 -0.71
C LEU A 171 14.89 4.41 -0.25
N THR A 172 15.02 5.60 -0.82
CA THR A 172 14.14 6.75 -0.54
C THR A 172 12.70 6.45 -0.95
N ALA A 173 12.47 5.80 -2.10
CA ALA A 173 11.14 5.39 -2.55
C ALA A 173 10.53 4.30 -1.66
N LEU A 174 11.33 3.34 -1.18
CA LEU A 174 10.89 2.29 -0.26
C LEU A 174 10.49 2.88 1.10
N PHE A 175 11.34 3.75 1.68
CA PHE A 175 11.02 4.43 2.95
C PHE A 175 9.90 5.47 2.78
N GLY A 176 9.79 6.11 1.62
CA GLY A 176 8.66 6.96 1.21
C GLY A 176 7.36 6.17 1.14
N GLY A 177 7.34 5.04 0.43
CA GLY A 177 6.19 4.14 0.36
C GLY A 177 5.82 3.56 1.73
N LEU A 178 6.80 3.17 2.56
CA LEU A 178 6.57 2.66 3.91
C LEU A 178 6.07 3.74 4.88
N SER A 179 6.60 4.97 4.78
CA SER A 179 6.15 6.10 5.59
C SER A 179 4.74 6.53 5.18
N ILE A 180 4.44 6.64 3.88
CA ILE A 180 3.10 6.89 3.34
C ILE A 180 2.15 5.78 3.78
N THR A 181 2.45 4.51 3.55
CA THR A 181 1.57 3.40 3.97
C THR A 181 1.37 3.34 5.49
N ARG A 182 2.33 3.78 6.32
CA ARG A 182 2.16 3.88 7.79
C ARG A 182 1.43 5.14 8.25
N LEU A 183 1.68 6.30 7.65
CA LEU A 183 0.95 7.56 7.86
C LEU A 183 -0.51 7.41 7.42
N PHE A 184 -0.73 6.81 6.26
CA PHE A 184 -2.05 6.44 5.77
C PHE A 184 -2.65 5.26 6.55
N ARG A 185 -1.88 4.31 7.11
CA ARG A 185 -2.43 3.40 8.13
C ARG A 185 -2.95 4.15 9.36
N GLY A 186 -2.42 5.33 9.69
CA GLY A 186 -2.97 6.24 10.71
C GLY A 186 -4.20 7.02 10.26
N MET A 187 -4.32 7.32 8.96
CA MET A 187 -5.54 7.90 8.35
C MET A 187 -6.66 6.84 8.17
N PHE A 188 -6.27 5.57 7.97
CA PHE A 188 -7.15 4.39 7.93
C PHE A 188 -7.39 3.76 9.32
N PHE A 189 -6.63 4.15 10.34
CA PHE A 189 -6.86 3.84 11.75
C PHE A 189 -6.77 5.11 12.62
N LYS A 190 -7.66 6.07 12.36
CA LYS A 190 -8.08 6.98 13.44
C LYS A 190 -8.68 6.13 14.55
N LYS A 191 -8.05 6.19 15.74
CA LYS A 191 -8.73 5.94 17.02
C LYS A 191 -10.05 6.74 16.93
N LYS A 192 -11.20 6.07 17.02
CA LYS A 192 -12.50 6.74 17.26
C LYS A 192 -12.34 7.53 18.56
N MET A 193 -11.92 8.79 18.48
CA MET A 193 -12.39 9.79 19.43
C MET A 193 -13.90 9.89 19.22
N PRO A 194 -14.69 10.05 20.29
CA PRO A 194 -16.14 10.16 20.17
C PRO A 194 -16.40 11.25 19.15
N ALA A 195 -17.22 10.92 18.15
CA ALA A 195 -17.60 11.90 17.16
C ALA A 195 -18.18 13.10 17.91
N ALA A 196 -17.46 14.25 17.90
CA ALA A 196 -18.18 15.52 17.85
C ALA A 196 -19.21 15.33 16.75
N PRO A 197 -20.49 15.55 17.05
CA PRO A 197 -21.59 14.92 16.35
C PRO A 197 -21.38 15.19 14.86
N LYS A 198 -21.04 14.13 14.11
CA LYS A 198 -21.36 14.12 12.69
C LYS A 198 -22.79 14.59 12.68
N LYS A 199 -23.08 15.75 12.06
CA LYS A 199 -24.46 16.20 11.79
C LYS A 199 -25.28 14.93 11.65
N PRO A 200 -26.21 14.67 12.58
CA PRO A 200 -26.65 13.31 12.88
C PRO A 200 -26.85 12.61 11.56
N LYS A 201 -26.05 11.56 11.28
CA LYS A 201 -26.33 10.63 10.17
C LYS A 201 -27.82 10.43 10.29
N LYS A 202 -28.62 10.93 9.32
CA LYS A 202 -30.08 10.95 9.39
C LYS A 202 -30.45 9.58 9.93
N LYS A 203 -30.80 9.50 11.23
CA LYS A 203 -30.92 8.19 11.89
C LYS A 203 -32.08 7.57 11.13
N CYS A 204 -31.81 6.52 10.37
CA CYS A 204 -32.84 5.89 9.57
C CYS A 204 -33.97 5.52 10.52
N THR A 205 -35.08 6.26 10.44
CA THR A 205 -36.25 6.08 11.32
C THR A 205 -36.90 4.73 11.05
N GLY A 206 -36.71 4.19 9.83
CA GLY A 206 -36.92 2.81 9.47
C GLY A 206 -36.02 2.39 8.31
N TRP A 207 -35.58 1.13 8.34
CA TRP A 207 -34.83 0.51 7.26
C TRP A 207 -35.77 -0.16 6.28
N CYS A 208 -35.62 0.11 4.98
CA CYS A 208 -36.24 -0.73 3.95
C CYS A 208 -35.34 -1.94 3.71
N ARG A 209 -35.87 -3.15 3.88
CA ARG A 209 -35.13 -4.40 3.74
C ARG A 209 -35.53 -5.08 2.45
N VAL A 210 -34.56 -5.36 1.59
CA VAL A 210 -34.78 -6.01 0.30
C VAL A 210 -34.10 -7.36 0.32
N CYS A 211 -34.87 -8.41 0.10
CA CYS A 211 -34.40 -9.76 0.23
C CYS A 211 -33.80 -10.26 -1.11
N VAL A 212 -32.65 -10.94 -1.10
CA VAL A 212 -31.90 -11.38 -2.30
C VAL A 212 -31.61 -12.89 -2.29
N ASN A 213 -31.78 -13.54 -3.44
CA ASN A 213 -31.35 -14.91 -3.71
C ASN A 213 -30.14 -14.90 -4.64
N PHE A 214 -29.29 -15.92 -4.53
CA PHE A 214 -28.17 -16.12 -5.45
C PHE A 214 -28.32 -17.44 -6.20
N PHE A 215 -28.18 -17.39 -7.51
CA PHE A 215 -28.27 -18.56 -8.38
C PHE A 215 -27.07 -18.60 -9.31
N ARG A 216 -26.24 -19.63 -9.20
CA ARG A 216 -25.10 -19.79 -10.11
C ARG A 216 -25.48 -20.74 -11.24
N ILE A 217 -25.46 -20.23 -12.46
CA ILE A 217 -25.67 -21.06 -13.64
C ILE A 217 -24.35 -21.75 -13.96
N LYS A 218 -24.29 -23.08 -13.89
CA LYS A 218 -23.04 -23.83 -14.12
C LYS A 218 -23.32 -25.22 -14.68
N GLN A 219 -22.50 -25.65 -15.63
CA GLN A 219 -22.57 -26.99 -16.19
C GLN A 219 -22.19 -28.09 -15.19
N GLY A 220 -22.75 -29.28 -15.38
CA GLY A 220 -22.52 -30.44 -14.51
C GLY A 220 -23.10 -30.32 -13.09
N SER A 221 -23.83 -29.24 -12.78
CA SER A 221 -24.49 -29.04 -11.49
C SER A 221 -25.93 -29.54 -11.51
N GLU A 222 -26.47 -29.91 -10.35
CA GLU A 222 -27.90 -30.20 -10.22
C GLU A 222 -28.68 -28.90 -9.94
N THR A 223 -29.79 -28.69 -10.65
CA THR A 223 -30.61 -27.49 -10.43
C THR A 223 -31.26 -27.57 -9.06
N GLY A 224 -31.02 -26.56 -8.23
CA GLY A 224 -31.55 -26.49 -6.87
C GLY A 224 -30.58 -26.96 -5.78
N GLU A 225 -29.43 -27.54 -6.17
CA GLU A 225 -28.34 -27.89 -5.26
C GLU A 225 -27.75 -26.65 -4.59
N GLN A 226 -27.41 -26.73 -3.30
CA GLN A 226 -26.85 -25.61 -2.54
C GLN A 226 -25.38 -25.35 -2.93
N LEU A 227 -25.00 -24.07 -3.05
CA LEU A 227 -23.60 -23.70 -3.31
C LEU A 227 -22.69 -24.05 -2.12
N PRO A 228 -21.41 -24.40 -2.37
CA PRO A 228 -20.45 -24.68 -1.32
C PRO A 228 -20.32 -23.53 -0.32
N LYS A 229 -20.17 -23.83 0.97
CA LYS A 229 -20.10 -22.83 2.06
C LYS A 229 -19.08 -21.71 1.77
N GLN A 230 -17.89 -22.06 1.28
CA GLN A 230 -16.86 -21.09 0.94
C GLN A 230 -17.32 -20.06 -0.11
N TYR A 231 -18.13 -20.50 -1.08
CA TYR A 231 -18.68 -19.64 -2.11
C TYR A 231 -19.82 -18.76 -1.55
N VAL A 232 -20.68 -19.34 -0.70
CA VAL A 232 -21.70 -18.58 0.04
C VAL A 232 -21.06 -17.47 0.88
N ASP A 233 -19.95 -17.75 1.56
CA ASP A 233 -19.20 -16.75 2.34
C ASP A 233 -18.68 -15.59 1.46
N LYS A 234 -18.24 -15.88 0.22
CA LYS A 234 -17.87 -14.82 -0.76
C LYS A 234 -19.08 -13.95 -1.13
N LEU A 235 -20.24 -14.56 -1.40
CA LEU A 235 -21.49 -13.84 -1.70
C LEU A 235 -21.93 -12.95 -0.53
N MET A 236 -21.83 -13.44 0.70
CA MET A 236 -22.18 -12.64 1.87
C MET A 236 -21.22 -11.48 2.09
N LYS A 237 -19.92 -11.68 1.85
CA LYS A 237 -18.93 -10.60 1.87
C LYS A 237 -19.24 -9.53 0.80
N LEU A 238 -19.64 -9.96 -0.40
CA LEU A 238 -20.09 -9.08 -1.48
C LEU A 238 -21.30 -8.25 -1.04
N LEU A 239 -22.32 -8.90 -0.46
CA LEU A 239 -23.55 -8.26 0.01
C LEU A 239 -23.31 -7.29 1.20
N LEU A 240 -22.37 -7.61 2.10
CA LEU A 240 -21.93 -6.67 3.15
C LEU A 240 -21.27 -5.42 2.54
N GLY A 241 -20.54 -5.56 1.42
CA GLY A 241 -20.01 -4.44 0.66
C GLY A 241 -21.12 -3.56 0.07
N VAL A 242 -22.12 -4.18 -0.57
CA VAL A 242 -23.31 -3.51 -1.12
C VAL A 242 -24.00 -2.68 -0.03
N ASN A 243 -24.23 -3.28 1.14
CA ASN A 243 -24.93 -2.62 2.24
C ASN A 243 -24.22 -1.37 2.80
N LYS A 244 -22.89 -1.26 2.65
CA LYS A 244 -22.17 -0.03 3.02
C LYS A 244 -22.51 1.16 2.12
N ILE A 245 -22.78 0.90 0.84
CA ILE A 245 -23.16 1.92 -0.13
C ILE A 245 -24.59 2.40 0.15
N TRP A 246 -25.49 1.44 0.41
CA TRP A 246 -26.92 1.69 0.56
C TRP A 246 -27.35 2.13 1.97
N GLU A 247 -26.49 2.00 3.00
CA GLU A 247 -26.74 2.46 4.38
C GLU A 247 -27.25 3.91 4.42
N LYS A 248 -26.67 4.79 3.60
CA LYS A 248 -27.04 6.21 3.57
C LYS A 248 -28.43 6.49 3.00
N CYS A 249 -28.96 5.57 2.19
CA CYS A 249 -30.32 5.64 1.67
C CYS A 249 -31.33 4.90 2.57
N CYS A 250 -30.90 4.38 3.72
CA CYS A 250 -31.73 3.58 4.63
C CYS A 250 -32.30 2.30 3.99
N ILE A 251 -31.56 1.72 3.04
CA ILE A 251 -31.90 0.47 2.37
C ILE A 251 -30.86 -0.60 2.74
N LYS A 252 -31.32 -1.80 3.05
CA LYS A 252 -30.45 -2.93 3.40
C LYS A 252 -30.87 -4.17 2.61
N PHE A 253 -29.95 -4.71 1.83
CA PHE A 253 -30.11 -5.97 1.14
C PHE A 253 -29.76 -7.13 2.08
N VAL A 254 -30.60 -8.16 2.09
CA VAL A 254 -30.55 -9.26 3.06
C VAL A 254 -30.68 -10.57 2.29
N PRO A 255 -29.85 -11.60 2.56
CA PRO A 255 -30.03 -12.88 1.90
C PRO A 255 -31.36 -13.52 2.33
N CYS A 256 -32.06 -14.13 1.39
CA CYS A 256 -33.20 -14.97 1.72
C CYS A 256 -32.72 -16.27 2.38
N THR A 257 -33.49 -16.78 3.34
CA THR A 257 -33.19 -18.02 4.05
C THR A 257 -34.29 -19.05 3.83
N ASP A 258 -33.91 -20.33 3.88
CA ASP A 258 -34.86 -21.44 3.95
C ASP A 258 -35.55 -21.50 5.32
N GLU A 259 -36.50 -22.43 5.49
CA GLU A 259 -37.23 -22.64 6.76
C GLU A 259 -36.30 -23.02 7.93
N LYS A 260 -35.09 -23.51 7.63
CA LYS A 260 -34.05 -23.88 8.62
C LYS A 260 -33.11 -22.71 8.93
N GLY A 261 -33.29 -21.54 8.30
CA GLY A 261 -32.47 -20.35 8.49
C GLY A 261 -31.17 -20.33 7.69
N ASN A 262 -30.96 -21.26 6.75
CA ASN A 262 -29.79 -21.27 5.88
C ASN A 262 -29.98 -20.34 4.69
N ILE A 263 -28.90 -19.68 4.26
CA ILE A 263 -28.92 -18.79 3.09
C ILE A 263 -29.25 -19.58 1.82
N ILE A 264 -30.25 -19.13 1.07
CA ILE A 264 -30.61 -19.69 -0.22
C ILE A 264 -29.63 -19.20 -1.28
N ALA A 265 -28.70 -20.07 -1.66
CA ALA A 265 -27.75 -19.83 -2.74
C ALA A 265 -27.55 -21.15 -3.49
N LYS A 266 -28.04 -21.25 -4.73
CA LYS A 266 -28.21 -22.55 -5.41
C LYS A 266 -27.60 -22.59 -6.81
N TYR A 267 -27.31 -23.79 -7.29
CA TYR A 267 -26.96 -24.03 -8.68
C TYR A 267 -28.20 -24.05 -9.58
N VAL A 268 -28.00 -23.65 -10.84
CA VAL A 268 -28.95 -23.81 -11.94
C VAL A 268 -28.22 -24.50 -13.08
N ASN A 269 -28.74 -25.66 -13.49
CA ASN A 269 -28.19 -26.40 -14.63
C ASN A 269 -28.64 -25.73 -15.94
N PRO A 270 -27.72 -25.39 -16.85
CA PRO A 270 -28.05 -24.85 -18.17
C PRO A 270 -29.00 -25.71 -19.01
N GLN A 271 -29.06 -27.03 -18.81
CA GLN A 271 -29.98 -27.91 -19.54
C GLN A 271 -31.46 -27.74 -19.10
N THR A 272 -31.74 -26.85 -18.16
CA THR A 272 -33.08 -26.58 -17.67
C THR A 272 -33.96 -25.98 -18.77
N GLU A 273 -35.07 -26.66 -19.05
CA GLU A 273 -36.16 -26.07 -19.85
C GLU A 273 -36.92 -25.04 -19.01
N ILE A 274 -37.03 -23.85 -19.55
CA ILE A 274 -37.74 -22.71 -18.99
C ILE A 274 -39.05 -22.58 -19.74
N THR A 275 -40.13 -22.39 -18.99
CA THR A 275 -41.49 -22.26 -19.53
C THR A 275 -42.05 -20.92 -19.07
N TYR A 276 -42.38 -20.03 -20.00
CA TYR A 276 -42.94 -18.72 -19.66
C TYR A 276 -44.11 -18.35 -20.56
N THR A 277 -45.06 -17.60 -20.01
CA THR A 277 -46.23 -17.13 -20.77
C THR A 277 -45.84 -15.93 -21.63
N ALA A 278 -45.97 -16.07 -22.95
CA ALA A 278 -45.72 -15.00 -23.92
C ALA A 278 -46.97 -14.13 -24.14
N GLU A 279 -48.15 -14.76 -24.18
CA GLU A 279 -49.42 -14.06 -24.42
C GLU A 279 -50.55 -14.74 -23.63
N THR A 280 -51.57 -13.98 -23.26
CA THR A 280 -52.83 -14.53 -22.74
C THR A 280 -54.00 -13.87 -23.44
N GLY A 281 -55.04 -14.63 -23.73
CA GLY A 281 -56.24 -14.08 -24.34
C GLY A 281 -57.48 -14.89 -24.07
N LYS A 282 -58.56 -14.51 -24.74
CA LYS A 282 -59.88 -15.13 -24.60
C LYS A 282 -60.46 -15.43 -25.97
N ILE A 283 -60.99 -16.64 -26.11
CA ILE A 283 -61.68 -17.13 -27.29
C ILE A 283 -63.18 -17.22 -26.94
N ILE A 284 -64.00 -16.58 -27.76
CA ILE A 284 -65.45 -16.42 -27.54
C ILE A 284 -66.17 -16.96 -28.78
N ALA A 285 -66.67 -18.18 -28.69
CA ALA A 285 -67.36 -18.87 -29.79
C ALA A 285 -68.77 -19.29 -29.35
N GLY A 286 -69.78 -18.46 -29.64
CA GLY A 286 -71.17 -18.74 -29.22
C GLY A 286 -71.29 -18.86 -27.70
N LYS A 287 -71.62 -20.06 -27.19
CA LYS A 287 -71.67 -20.38 -25.75
C LYS A 287 -70.31 -20.72 -25.13
N TYR A 288 -69.29 -20.99 -25.95
CA TYR A 288 -67.96 -21.36 -25.49
C TYR A 288 -67.18 -20.12 -25.05
N ARG A 289 -66.64 -20.17 -23.83
CA ARG A 289 -65.74 -19.16 -23.26
C ARG A 289 -64.45 -19.88 -22.87
N ILE A 290 -63.37 -19.61 -23.60
CA ILE A 290 -62.09 -20.29 -23.43
C ILE A 290 -61.05 -19.22 -23.13
N GLY A 291 -60.25 -19.39 -22.07
CA GLY A 291 -59.05 -18.60 -21.89
C GLY A 291 -57.86 -19.37 -22.42
N TYR A 292 -56.99 -18.72 -23.17
CA TYR A 292 -55.75 -19.33 -23.63
C TYR A 292 -54.53 -18.60 -23.05
N LYS A 293 -53.44 -19.35 -22.93
CA LYS A 293 -52.09 -18.85 -22.69
C LYS A 293 -51.20 -19.40 -23.80
N LEU A 294 -50.49 -18.52 -24.49
CA LEU A 294 -49.40 -18.91 -25.36
C LEU A 294 -48.15 -19.02 -24.50
N VAL A 295 -47.62 -20.22 -24.37
CA VAL A 295 -46.48 -20.54 -23.52
C VAL A 295 -45.29 -20.85 -24.41
N ARG A 296 -44.14 -20.25 -24.09
CA ARG A 296 -42.86 -20.52 -24.74
C ARG A 296 -41.99 -21.40 -23.84
N LYS A 297 -41.46 -22.46 -24.43
CA LYS A 297 -40.51 -23.40 -23.82
C LYS A 297 -39.15 -23.24 -24.48
N VAL A 298 -38.15 -22.87 -23.71
CA VAL A 298 -36.78 -22.62 -24.18
C VAL A 298 -35.79 -23.32 -23.26
N ASN A 299 -34.75 -23.95 -23.81
CA ASN A 299 -33.69 -24.51 -22.98
C ASN A 299 -32.68 -23.42 -22.63
N LEU A 300 -32.33 -23.28 -21.34
CA LEU A 300 -31.41 -22.24 -20.88
C LEU A 300 -30.04 -22.31 -21.58
N LYS A 301 -29.59 -23.49 -21.98
CA LYS A 301 -28.33 -23.67 -22.71
C LYS A 301 -28.29 -22.92 -24.03
N ASN A 302 -29.46 -22.72 -24.65
CA ASN A 302 -29.56 -22.08 -25.96
C ASN A 302 -29.20 -20.59 -25.89
N PHE A 303 -29.21 -19.99 -24.69
CA PHE A 303 -28.78 -18.60 -24.49
C PHE A 303 -27.26 -18.46 -24.43
N PHE A 304 -26.50 -19.56 -24.33
CA PHE A 304 -25.04 -19.53 -24.23
C PHE A 304 -24.41 -19.91 -25.56
N ARG A 305 -23.37 -19.16 -25.95
CA ARG A 305 -22.71 -19.31 -27.25
C ARG A 305 -21.90 -20.61 -27.35
N ASP A 306 -21.33 -21.05 -26.24
CA ASP A 306 -20.49 -22.26 -26.17
C ASP A 306 -21.20 -23.32 -25.30
N PRO A 307 -21.38 -24.56 -25.79
CA PRO A 307 -21.96 -25.66 -25.04
C PRO A 307 -21.17 -26.06 -23.79
N ASN A 308 -19.96 -25.54 -23.57
CA ASN A 308 -19.10 -25.77 -22.40
C ASN A 308 -18.93 -24.53 -21.48
N SER A 309 -19.50 -23.39 -21.84
CA SER A 309 -19.42 -22.14 -21.08
C SER A 309 -20.80 -21.60 -20.75
N THR A 310 -20.91 -20.76 -19.73
CA THR A 310 -22.13 -19.97 -19.46
C THR A 310 -21.98 -18.50 -19.85
N LYS A 311 -21.10 -18.21 -20.82
CA LYS A 311 -20.98 -16.88 -21.44
C LYS A 311 -22.29 -16.47 -22.12
N LEU A 312 -22.85 -15.37 -21.66
CA LEU A 312 -24.10 -14.80 -22.13
C LEU A 312 -23.82 -13.55 -22.97
N GLU A 313 -24.10 -13.63 -24.26
CA GLU A 313 -23.99 -12.53 -25.23
C GLU A 313 -25.40 -12.13 -25.66
N VAL A 314 -25.84 -10.92 -25.32
CA VAL A 314 -27.19 -10.42 -25.60
C VAL A 314 -27.15 -9.18 -26.47
N SER A 315 -28.25 -8.88 -27.16
CA SER A 315 -28.45 -7.61 -27.86
C SER A 315 -29.69 -6.95 -27.30
N LYS A 316 -29.53 -5.81 -26.62
CA LYS A 316 -30.62 -5.11 -25.90
C LYS A 316 -31.39 -6.07 -24.97
N GLY A 317 -30.66 -6.90 -24.23
CA GLY A 317 -31.22 -7.91 -23.31
C GLY A 317 -31.96 -9.10 -23.96
N LYS A 318 -31.85 -9.29 -25.28
CA LYS A 318 -32.46 -10.42 -26.00
C LYS A 318 -31.42 -11.32 -26.65
N VAL A 319 -31.74 -12.60 -26.79
CA VAL A 319 -30.94 -13.58 -27.54
C VAL A 319 -31.84 -14.28 -28.54
N ASN A 320 -31.34 -14.45 -29.76
CA ASN A 320 -32.04 -15.18 -30.81
C ASN A 320 -31.82 -16.69 -30.59
N VAL A 321 -32.86 -17.40 -30.14
CA VAL A 321 -32.74 -18.80 -29.70
C VAL A 321 -33.90 -19.66 -30.20
N PRO A 322 -33.70 -20.99 -30.34
CA PRO A 322 -34.79 -21.90 -30.60
C PRO A 322 -35.69 -22.06 -29.36
N TYR A 323 -37.00 -21.92 -29.56
CA TYR A 323 -38.04 -22.13 -28.57
C TYR A 323 -39.23 -22.91 -29.18
N ARG A 324 -40.03 -23.54 -28.33
CA ARG A 324 -41.32 -24.16 -28.71
C ARG A 324 -42.46 -23.30 -28.18
N GLU A 325 -43.47 -23.07 -29.01
CA GLU A 325 -44.72 -22.41 -28.59
C GLU A 325 -45.80 -23.46 -28.38
N GLU A 326 -46.48 -23.40 -27.25
CA GLU A 326 -47.61 -24.26 -26.93
C GLU A 326 -48.81 -23.40 -26.49
N LEU A 327 -49.98 -23.71 -27.03
CA LEU A 327 -51.21 -23.04 -26.65
C LEU A 327 -51.92 -23.83 -25.55
N GLU A 328 -51.85 -23.33 -24.33
CA GLU A 328 -52.58 -23.88 -23.20
C GLU A 328 -53.96 -23.21 -23.10
N ALA A 329 -55.03 -23.96 -23.39
CA ALA A 329 -56.39 -23.46 -23.32
C ALA A 329 -57.16 -24.07 -22.15
N THR A 330 -58.02 -23.27 -21.51
CA THR A 330 -58.86 -23.67 -20.38
C THR A 330 -60.30 -23.19 -20.56
N TRP A 331 -61.25 -24.04 -20.20
CA TRP A 331 -62.67 -23.67 -20.16
C TRP A 331 -62.93 -22.63 -19.06
N LYS A 332 -63.68 -21.57 -19.35
CA LYS A 332 -64.07 -20.55 -18.36
C LYS A 332 -65.43 -20.80 -17.72
N THR A 333 -66.23 -21.66 -18.32
CA THR A 333 -67.56 -22.04 -17.85
C THR A 333 -67.73 -23.53 -18.07
N ASN A 334 -68.61 -24.17 -17.29
CA ASN A 334 -69.00 -25.55 -17.54
C ASN A 334 -69.63 -25.65 -18.93
N VAL A 335 -69.23 -26.63 -19.72
CA VAL A 335 -69.74 -26.76 -21.09
C VAL A 335 -69.76 -28.19 -21.59
N LYS A 336 -70.71 -28.48 -22.46
CA LYS A 336 -70.81 -29.75 -23.19
C LYS A 336 -70.37 -29.55 -24.65
N TYR A 337 -69.39 -30.33 -25.10
CA TYR A 337 -68.87 -30.35 -26.48
C TYR A 337 -68.82 -31.80 -26.98
N SER A 338 -69.42 -32.08 -28.15
CA SER A 338 -69.51 -33.42 -28.76
C SER A 338 -69.81 -34.54 -27.75
N SER A 339 -70.86 -34.34 -26.94
CA SER A 339 -71.36 -35.26 -25.90
C SER A 339 -70.52 -35.41 -24.63
N LYS A 340 -69.34 -34.79 -24.53
CA LYS A 340 -68.52 -34.74 -23.31
C LYS A 340 -68.74 -33.46 -22.53
N GLU A 341 -68.85 -33.57 -21.21
CA GLU A 341 -68.95 -32.44 -20.29
C GLU A 341 -67.56 -32.06 -19.76
N TYR A 342 -67.28 -30.76 -19.74
CA TYR A 342 -66.06 -30.16 -19.23
C TYR A 342 -66.40 -29.15 -18.15
N LYS A 343 -65.62 -29.17 -17.06
CA LYS A 343 -65.76 -28.20 -15.97
C LYS A 343 -64.94 -26.94 -16.24
N ALA A 344 -65.39 -25.81 -15.68
CA ALA A 344 -64.60 -24.60 -15.66
C ALA A 344 -63.22 -24.87 -15.02
N GLY A 345 -62.15 -24.42 -15.68
CA GLY A 345 -60.76 -24.64 -15.28
C GLY A 345 -60.10 -25.85 -15.95
N GLU A 346 -60.86 -26.79 -16.53
CA GLU A 346 -60.28 -27.93 -17.25
C GLU A 346 -59.61 -27.48 -18.56
N SER A 347 -58.57 -28.22 -18.97
CA SER A 347 -57.87 -27.99 -20.21
C SER A 347 -58.75 -28.29 -21.42
N VAL A 348 -58.66 -27.45 -22.45
CA VAL A 348 -59.31 -27.68 -23.74
C VAL A 348 -58.34 -28.49 -24.61
N PRO A 349 -58.70 -29.71 -25.06
CA PRO A 349 -57.87 -30.45 -26.00
C PRO A 349 -57.60 -29.65 -27.28
N VAL A 350 -56.39 -29.76 -27.82
CA VAL A 350 -55.96 -28.98 -28.99
C VAL A 350 -56.87 -29.20 -30.21
N ASP A 351 -57.30 -30.43 -30.45
CA ASP A 351 -58.20 -30.76 -31.57
C ASP A 351 -59.59 -30.12 -31.39
N VAL A 352 -60.14 -30.16 -30.17
CA VAL A 352 -61.41 -29.49 -29.83
C VAL A 352 -61.30 -27.98 -30.06
N LEU A 353 -60.17 -27.38 -29.65
CA LEU A 353 -59.93 -25.96 -29.83
C LEU A 353 -59.82 -25.60 -31.33
N LYS A 354 -59.12 -26.43 -32.11
CA LYS A 354 -58.96 -26.28 -33.56
C LYS A 354 -60.32 -26.28 -34.26
N ASP A 355 -61.20 -27.21 -33.90
CA ASP A 355 -62.54 -27.31 -34.48
C ASP A 355 -63.38 -26.07 -34.17
N ILE A 356 -63.38 -25.63 -32.90
CA ILE A 356 -64.10 -24.40 -32.48
C ILE A 356 -63.60 -23.17 -33.25
N VAL A 357 -62.29 -23.01 -33.41
CA VAL A 357 -61.70 -21.87 -34.13
C VAL A 357 -62.05 -21.91 -35.62
N ASN A 358 -61.97 -23.08 -36.26
CA ASN A 358 -62.33 -23.23 -37.67
C ASN A 358 -63.81 -22.94 -37.92
N ASP A 359 -64.69 -23.35 -37.01
CA ASP A 359 -66.12 -23.04 -37.09
C ASP A 359 -66.41 -21.54 -36.99
N VAL A 360 -65.68 -20.82 -36.13
CA VAL A 360 -65.80 -19.36 -36.03
C VAL A 360 -65.32 -18.68 -37.32
N LEU A 361 -64.18 -19.11 -37.88
CA LEU A 361 -63.66 -18.56 -39.14
C LEU A 361 -64.66 -18.74 -40.29
N LYS A 362 -65.21 -19.95 -40.47
CA LYS A 362 -66.24 -20.23 -41.48
C LYS A 362 -67.48 -19.32 -41.32
N ARG A 363 -67.93 -19.09 -40.08
CA ARG A 363 -69.06 -18.20 -39.81
C ARG A 363 -68.74 -16.74 -40.16
N ILE A 364 -67.54 -16.27 -39.86
CA ILE A 364 -67.11 -14.92 -40.21
C ILE A 364 -67.10 -14.73 -41.72
N GLU A 365 -66.54 -15.68 -42.48
CA GLU A 365 -66.52 -15.63 -43.95
C GLU A 365 -67.91 -15.66 -44.56
N LYS A 366 -68.79 -16.52 -44.05
CA LYS A 366 -70.19 -16.54 -44.47
C LYS A 366 -70.86 -15.18 -44.22
N THR A 367 -70.66 -14.61 -43.04
CA THR A 367 -71.23 -13.30 -42.68
C THR A 367 -70.68 -12.18 -43.56
N LEU A 368 -69.38 -12.21 -43.89
CA LEU A 368 -68.77 -11.23 -44.80
C LEU A 368 -69.44 -11.28 -46.18
N LYS A 369 -69.59 -12.48 -46.76
CA LYS A 369 -70.27 -12.66 -48.05
C LYS A 369 -71.73 -12.22 -48.03
N GLU A 370 -72.47 -12.54 -46.96
CA GLU A 370 -73.86 -12.10 -46.78
C GLU A 370 -73.95 -10.56 -46.71
N LYS A 371 -73.04 -9.90 -46.00
CA LYS A 371 -73.02 -8.43 -45.91
C LYS A 371 -72.58 -7.75 -47.21
N GLU A 372 -71.69 -8.37 -47.98
CA GLU A 372 -71.34 -7.90 -49.32
C GLU A 372 -72.54 -7.98 -50.26
N LYS A 373 -73.30 -9.08 -50.22
CA LYS A 373 -74.54 -9.23 -50.99
C LYS A 373 -75.64 -8.24 -50.56
N GLU A 374 -75.84 -8.04 -49.25
CA GLU A 374 -76.81 -7.05 -48.73
C GLU A 374 -76.46 -5.62 -49.16
N LYS A 375 -75.17 -5.30 -49.29
CA LYS A 375 -74.71 -4.01 -49.83
C LYS A 375 -75.03 -3.90 -51.32
N GLU A 376 -74.70 -4.91 -52.11
CA GLU A 376 -74.98 -4.94 -53.57
C GLU A 376 -76.50 -4.83 -53.87
N GLU A 377 -77.34 -5.42 -53.02
CA GLU A 377 -78.81 -5.32 -53.10
C GLU A 377 -79.39 -4.00 -52.56
N GLY A 378 -78.56 -3.04 -52.11
CA GLY A 378 -79.00 -1.75 -51.57
C GLY A 378 -79.66 -1.82 -50.18
N LYS A 379 -79.59 -2.97 -49.50
CA LYS A 379 -80.24 -3.23 -48.19
C LYS A 379 -79.40 -2.76 -47.00
N LEU A 380 -78.14 -2.37 -47.22
CA LEU A 380 -77.22 -1.94 -46.18
C LEU A 380 -76.49 -0.65 -46.58
N ALA A 381 -76.63 0.40 -45.76
CA ALA A 381 -75.93 1.67 -45.97
C ALA A 381 -74.40 1.51 -45.91
N GLU A 382 -73.69 2.27 -46.75
CA GLU A 382 -72.24 2.16 -46.94
C GLU A 382 -71.45 2.30 -45.63
N ASP A 383 -71.81 3.29 -44.81
CA ASP A 383 -71.20 3.57 -43.51
C ASP A 383 -71.34 2.37 -42.54
N LYS A 384 -72.53 1.78 -42.47
CA LYS A 384 -72.81 0.60 -41.64
C LYS A 384 -72.11 -0.66 -42.18
N PHE A 385 -72.03 -0.81 -43.50
CA PHE A 385 -71.29 -1.89 -44.14
C PHE A 385 -69.79 -1.80 -43.81
N GLN A 386 -69.17 -0.64 -43.99
CA GLN A 386 -67.74 -0.45 -43.74
C GLN A 386 -67.40 -0.72 -42.27
N ALA A 387 -68.18 -0.19 -41.33
CA ALA A 387 -67.97 -0.44 -39.90
C ALA A 387 -68.12 -1.94 -39.54
N LYS A 388 -69.07 -2.64 -40.15
CA LYS A 388 -69.29 -4.09 -39.93
C LYS A 388 -68.19 -4.94 -40.57
N LYS A 389 -67.77 -4.60 -41.79
CA LYS A 389 -66.69 -5.26 -42.53
C LYS A 389 -65.39 -5.13 -41.78
N GLU A 390 -65.03 -3.93 -41.33
CA GLU A 390 -63.81 -3.69 -40.55
C GLU A 390 -63.80 -4.53 -39.26
N ARG A 391 -64.93 -4.57 -38.53
CA ARG A 391 -65.06 -5.38 -37.31
C ARG A 391 -64.90 -6.88 -37.58
N LEU A 392 -65.50 -7.39 -38.66
CA LEU A 392 -65.41 -8.79 -39.04
C LEU A 392 -64.01 -9.16 -39.53
N LEU A 393 -63.32 -8.27 -40.24
CA LEU A 393 -61.93 -8.46 -40.67
C LEU A 393 -60.97 -8.50 -39.48
N LYS A 394 -61.09 -7.59 -38.49
CA LYS A 394 -60.31 -7.65 -37.24
C LYS A 394 -60.53 -8.95 -36.47
N LEU A 395 -61.78 -9.42 -36.44
CA LEU A 395 -62.11 -10.68 -35.79
C LEU A 395 -61.54 -11.88 -36.56
N LYS A 396 -61.63 -11.86 -37.91
CA LYS A 396 -61.05 -12.88 -38.78
C LYS A 396 -59.55 -12.98 -38.56
N GLU A 397 -58.84 -11.86 -38.61
CA GLU A 397 -57.39 -11.78 -38.38
C GLU A 397 -56.99 -12.38 -37.01
N PHE A 398 -57.73 -12.06 -35.95
CA PHE A 398 -57.49 -12.66 -34.63
C PHE A 398 -57.64 -14.20 -34.65
N TYR A 399 -58.73 -14.73 -35.20
CA TYR A 399 -58.97 -16.18 -35.23
C TYR A 399 -58.05 -16.92 -36.20
N GLU A 400 -57.61 -16.27 -37.28
CA GLU A 400 -56.58 -16.79 -38.19
C GLU A 400 -55.23 -16.91 -37.48
N ASN A 401 -54.86 -15.89 -36.69
CA ASN A 401 -53.67 -15.94 -35.85
C ASN A 401 -53.74 -17.06 -34.81
N VAL A 402 -54.86 -17.22 -34.10
CA VAL A 402 -55.06 -18.34 -33.16
C VAL A 402 -55.00 -19.69 -33.89
N SER A 403 -55.64 -19.83 -35.06
CA SER A 403 -55.60 -21.07 -35.87
C SER A 403 -54.17 -21.40 -36.32
N LYS A 404 -53.39 -20.40 -36.73
CA LYS A 404 -51.99 -20.54 -37.08
C LYS A 404 -51.16 -21.02 -35.89
N VAL A 405 -51.33 -20.40 -34.72
CA VAL A 405 -50.66 -20.79 -33.48
C VAL A 405 -50.99 -22.23 -33.09
N ILE A 406 -52.25 -22.67 -33.22
CA ILE A 406 -52.65 -24.07 -32.98
C ILE A 406 -51.93 -25.03 -33.93
N LYS A 407 -51.89 -24.72 -35.24
CA LYS A 407 -51.21 -25.55 -36.25
C LYS A 407 -49.69 -25.62 -36.06
N GLU A 408 -49.11 -24.57 -35.49
CA GLU A 408 -47.68 -24.44 -35.21
C GLU A 408 -47.31 -24.87 -33.78
N SER A 409 -48.30 -25.23 -32.96
CA SER A 409 -48.08 -25.63 -31.57
C SER A 409 -47.13 -26.82 -31.49
N GLY A 410 -46.15 -26.74 -30.59
CA GLY A 410 -45.11 -27.75 -30.40
C GLY A 410 -43.96 -27.71 -31.42
N LYS A 411 -44.07 -26.93 -32.51
CA LYS A 411 -42.97 -26.76 -33.48
C LYS A 411 -41.89 -25.86 -32.91
N VAL A 412 -40.64 -26.19 -33.22
CA VAL A 412 -39.48 -25.36 -32.87
C VAL A 412 -39.46 -24.15 -33.79
N LYS A 413 -39.45 -22.95 -33.19
CA LYS A 413 -39.28 -21.66 -33.85
C LYS A 413 -37.98 -21.04 -33.37
N VAL A 414 -37.40 -20.15 -34.17
CA VAL A 414 -36.22 -19.36 -33.79
C VAL A 414 -36.64 -17.90 -33.71
N GLY A 415 -36.24 -17.21 -32.66
CA GLY A 415 -36.53 -15.79 -32.51
C GLY A 415 -36.02 -15.20 -31.22
N ASP A 416 -36.23 -13.90 -31.07
CA ASP A 416 -35.67 -13.14 -29.95
C ASP A 416 -36.41 -13.43 -28.64
N VAL A 417 -35.68 -13.90 -27.65
CA VAL A 417 -36.16 -14.14 -26.29
C VAL A 417 -35.43 -13.23 -25.32
N ALA A 418 -36.19 -12.48 -24.52
CA ALA A 418 -35.62 -11.68 -23.43
C ALA A 418 -35.11 -12.60 -22.31
N ILE A 419 -33.82 -12.51 -22.00
CA ILE A 419 -33.19 -13.40 -21.01
C ILE A 419 -33.79 -13.21 -19.61
N ILE A 420 -34.09 -11.96 -19.23
CA ILE A 420 -34.69 -11.63 -17.92
C ILE A 420 -36.06 -12.31 -17.77
N ASP A 421 -36.88 -12.32 -18.80
CA ASP A 421 -38.20 -12.95 -18.76
C ASP A 421 -38.10 -14.48 -18.68
N ALA A 422 -37.10 -15.07 -19.34
CA ALA A 422 -36.81 -16.49 -19.19
C ALA A 422 -36.36 -16.82 -17.76
N LEU A 423 -35.34 -16.12 -17.22
CA LEU A 423 -34.80 -16.37 -15.88
C LEU A 423 -35.84 -16.15 -14.77
N ARG A 424 -36.77 -15.20 -14.95
CA ARG A 424 -37.88 -14.95 -14.03
C ARG A 424 -38.78 -16.17 -13.82
N ASN A 425 -38.90 -17.03 -14.84
CA ASN A 425 -39.85 -18.14 -14.88
C ASN A 425 -39.18 -19.52 -14.71
N ILE A 426 -38.00 -19.60 -14.07
CA ILE A 426 -37.36 -20.89 -13.78
C ILE A 426 -38.19 -21.65 -12.72
N SER A 427 -39.04 -22.56 -13.19
CA SER A 427 -39.96 -23.36 -12.37
C SER A 427 -39.26 -24.40 -11.49
N LYS A 428 -38.10 -24.92 -11.92
CA LYS A 428 -37.34 -25.96 -11.20
C LYS A 428 -36.75 -25.52 -9.86
N LEU A 429 -36.81 -24.23 -9.52
CA LEU A 429 -36.35 -23.73 -8.23
C LEU A 429 -37.35 -23.97 -7.08
N GLY A 430 -38.55 -24.53 -7.40
CA GLY A 430 -39.44 -25.41 -6.61
C GLY A 430 -39.85 -25.00 -5.18
N ASN A 431 -38.88 -24.65 -4.35
CA ASN A 431 -39.02 -24.35 -2.92
C ASN A 431 -38.56 -22.91 -2.58
N VAL A 432 -38.28 -22.07 -3.57
CA VAL A 432 -37.81 -20.69 -3.38
C VAL A 432 -38.85 -19.71 -3.93
N SER A 433 -39.26 -18.73 -3.12
CA SER A 433 -40.19 -17.68 -3.53
C SER A 433 -39.47 -16.66 -4.44
N LEU A 434 -39.33 -17.02 -5.73
CA LEU A 434 -38.68 -16.20 -6.76
C LEU A 434 -39.36 -14.85 -7.00
N ASP A 435 -40.64 -14.75 -6.65
CA ASP A 435 -41.49 -13.57 -6.80
C ASP A 435 -41.27 -12.52 -5.70
N LYS A 436 -40.65 -12.90 -4.57
CA LYS A 436 -40.52 -12.03 -3.40
C LYS A 436 -39.10 -11.53 -3.11
N CYS A 437 -38.07 -12.23 -3.59
CA CYS A 437 -36.68 -11.78 -3.52
C CYS A 437 -36.24 -11.13 -4.86
N ILE A 438 -35.11 -10.42 -4.86
CA ILE A 438 -34.35 -10.17 -6.09
C ILE A 438 -33.47 -11.39 -6.33
N ASN A 439 -33.58 -12.00 -7.50
CA ASN A 439 -32.83 -13.18 -7.92
C ASN A 439 -31.60 -12.73 -8.69
N VAL A 440 -30.42 -12.93 -8.09
CA VAL A 440 -29.12 -12.62 -8.68
C VAL A 440 -28.59 -13.89 -9.34
N PHE A 441 -28.64 -13.93 -10.66
CA PHE A 441 -28.07 -14.98 -11.49
C PHE A 441 -26.60 -14.69 -11.80
N ILE A 442 -25.74 -15.68 -11.60
CA ILE A 442 -24.30 -15.60 -11.79
C ILE A 442 -23.93 -16.47 -12.98
N VAL A 443 -23.33 -15.87 -13.99
CA VAL A 443 -22.85 -16.49 -15.23
C VAL A 443 -21.34 -16.29 -15.37
N ASP A 444 -20.66 -17.05 -16.22
CA ASP A 444 -19.20 -16.91 -16.39
C ASP A 444 -18.84 -15.51 -16.94
N GLU A 445 -19.53 -15.07 -17.99
CA GLU A 445 -19.34 -13.78 -18.66
C GLU A 445 -20.69 -13.20 -19.13
N TYR A 446 -20.80 -11.87 -19.17
CA TYR A 446 -21.99 -11.15 -19.63
C TYR A 446 -21.57 -9.99 -20.54
N GLU A 447 -22.15 -9.92 -21.73
CA GLU A 447 -21.89 -8.88 -22.72
C GLU A 447 -23.19 -8.48 -23.42
N ASP A 448 -23.50 -7.17 -23.47
CA ASP A 448 -24.52 -6.64 -24.39
C ASP A 448 -23.82 -6.05 -25.63
N VAL A 449 -23.96 -6.70 -26.77
CA VAL A 449 -23.25 -6.31 -28.00
C VAL A 449 -23.82 -5.05 -28.65
N ALA A 450 -25.07 -4.69 -28.32
CA ALA A 450 -25.73 -3.50 -28.86
C ALA A 450 -25.31 -2.24 -28.07
N ASP A 451 -25.15 -2.38 -26.76
CA ASP A 451 -24.63 -1.35 -25.87
C ASP A 451 -23.17 -1.69 -25.53
N LYS A 452 -22.21 -1.19 -26.32
CA LYS A 452 -20.74 -1.39 -26.16
C LYS A 452 -20.15 -0.84 -24.83
N ARG A 453 -20.96 -0.66 -23.79
CA ARG A 453 -20.56 -0.22 -22.46
C ARG A 453 -20.34 -1.46 -21.60
N GLU A 454 -19.12 -1.67 -21.13
CA GLU A 454 -18.77 -2.78 -20.23
C GLU A 454 -19.38 -2.55 -18.84
N GLU A 455 -20.65 -2.91 -18.65
CA GLU A 455 -21.32 -2.81 -17.34
C GLU A 455 -21.08 -4.07 -16.48
N GLY A 456 -20.68 -5.21 -17.06
CA GLY A 456 -20.36 -6.44 -16.33
C GLY A 456 -21.54 -7.09 -15.58
N GLY A 457 -22.76 -6.63 -15.87
CA GLY A 457 -24.02 -7.10 -15.29
C GLY A 457 -25.23 -6.47 -15.97
N CYS A 458 -26.43 -6.91 -15.56
CA CYS A 458 -27.69 -6.32 -15.99
C CYS A 458 -28.78 -6.51 -14.93
N GLY A 459 -29.39 -5.42 -14.48
CA GLY A 459 -30.52 -5.39 -13.57
C GLY A 459 -31.83 -5.03 -14.25
N GLU A 460 -32.89 -5.77 -13.97
CA GLU A 460 -34.25 -5.42 -14.41
C GLU A 460 -34.72 -4.10 -13.79
N LEU A 461 -35.20 -3.17 -14.61
CA LEU A 461 -35.51 -1.78 -14.27
C LEU A 461 -37.00 -1.41 -14.43
N PRO A 462 -37.75 -1.19 -13.32
CA PRO A 462 -37.55 -1.84 -12.03
C PRO A 462 -37.94 -3.32 -12.09
N GLY A 463 -37.36 -4.12 -11.21
CA GLY A 463 -37.55 -5.55 -11.30
C GLY A 463 -37.02 -6.36 -10.14
N ARG A 464 -36.82 -7.65 -10.40
CA ARG A 464 -36.38 -8.68 -9.45
C ARG A 464 -35.37 -9.64 -10.04
N VAL A 465 -34.96 -9.47 -11.28
CA VAL A 465 -33.88 -10.26 -11.86
C VAL A 465 -32.65 -9.37 -11.99
N THR A 466 -31.51 -9.94 -11.63
CA THR A 466 -30.19 -9.37 -11.82
C THR A 466 -29.30 -10.45 -12.40
N ILE A 467 -28.47 -10.11 -13.38
CA ILE A 467 -27.42 -10.96 -13.91
C ILE A 467 -26.09 -10.30 -13.58
N ILE A 468 -25.14 -11.07 -13.05
CA ILE A 468 -23.75 -10.62 -12.83
C ILE A 468 -22.78 -11.69 -13.31
N GLU A 469 -21.57 -11.27 -13.64
CA GLU A 469 -20.48 -12.19 -13.95
C GLU A 469 -19.87 -12.83 -12.69
N GLU A 470 -19.31 -14.03 -12.85
CA GLU A 470 -18.58 -14.75 -11.80
C GLU A 470 -17.42 -13.90 -11.23
N LYS A 471 -16.78 -13.09 -12.10
CA LYS A 471 -15.67 -12.20 -11.71
C LYS A 471 -16.08 -11.19 -10.63
N VAL A 472 -17.37 -10.81 -10.58
CA VAL A 472 -17.93 -9.88 -9.58
C VAL A 472 -17.88 -10.50 -8.19
N VAL A 473 -18.20 -11.79 -8.08
CA VAL A 473 -18.15 -12.55 -6.82
C VAL A 473 -16.71 -12.81 -6.41
N GLU A 474 -15.89 -13.31 -7.35
CA GLU A 474 -14.49 -13.69 -7.09
C GLU A 474 -13.62 -12.49 -6.67
N LYS A 475 -13.75 -11.36 -7.37
CA LYS A 475 -13.00 -10.12 -7.06
C LYS A 475 -13.72 -9.23 -6.02
N ASN A 476 -14.87 -9.66 -5.50
CA ASN A 476 -15.67 -8.93 -4.53
C ASN A 476 -16.01 -7.49 -5.01
N MET A 477 -16.49 -7.36 -6.25
CA MET A 477 -16.83 -6.10 -6.91
C MET A 477 -18.22 -5.61 -6.46
N TYR A 478 -18.39 -5.35 -5.17
CA TYR A 478 -19.67 -4.99 -4.56
C TYR A 478 -20.31 -3.71 -5.11
N LYS A 479 -19.53 -2.81 -5.74
CA LYS A 479 -20.06 -1.62 -6.41
C LYS A 479 -20.92 -2.00 -7.62
N LEU A 480 -20.51 -3.01 -8.37
CA LEU A 480 -21.25 -3.48 -9.54
C LEU A 480 -22.59 -4.10 -9.13
N LEU A 481 -22.56 -5.05 -8.18
CA LEU A 481 -23.81 -5.59 -7.65
C LEU A 481 -24.70 -4.50 -7.03
N ALA A 482 -24.13 -3.50 -6.36
CA ALA A 482 -24.90 -2.38 -5.81
C ALA A 482 -25.54 -1.51 -6.91
N HIS A 483 -24.89 -1.34 -8.06
CA HIS A 483 -25.42 -0.67 -9.24
C HIS A 483 -26.60 -1.45 -9.82
N GLU A 484 -26.42 -2.75 -10.09
CA GLU A 484 -27.49 -3.59 -10.66
C GLU A 484 -28.73 -3.66 -9.76
N LEU A 485 -28.51 -3.79 -8.45
CA LEU A 485 -29.60 -3.74 -7.47
C LEU A 485 -30.27 -2.35 -7.41
N GLY A 486 -29.56 -1.30 -7.82
CA GLY A 486 -30.12 0.04 -8.02
C GLY A 486 -31.16 0.08 -9.14
N HIS A 487 -30.92 -0.62 -10.26
CA HIS A 487 -31.92 -0.77 -11.32
C HIS A 487 -33.18 -1.46 -10.82
N ASN A 488 -33.05 -2.51 -10.00
CA ASN A 488 -34.21 -3.15 -9.38
C ASN A 488 -35.00 -2.23 -8.43
N LEU A 489 -34.38 -1.13 -7.97
CA LEU A 489 -35.01 -0.07 -7.18
C LEU A 489 -35.44 1.14 -8.02
N ASN A 490 -35.58 0.96 -9.34
CA ASN A 490 -36.04 1.97 -10.30
C ASN A 490 -35.05 3.14 -10.47
N LEU A 491 -33.75 2.90 -10.36
CA LEU A 491 -32.73 3.91 -10.67
C LEU A 491 -32.21 3.71 -12.09
N ASP A 492 -32.40 4.71 -12.94
CA ASP A 492 -31.85 4.78 -14.29
C ASP A 492 -30.36 5.18 -14.24
N HIS A 493 -29.65 4.95 -15.36
CA HIS A 493 -28.30 5.47 -15.50
C HIS A 493 -28.27 7.00 -15.45
N VAL A 494 -27.18 7.55 -14.91
CA VAL A 494 -26.89 8.98 -14.91
C VAL A 494 -25.66 9.29 -15.77
N PRO A 495 -25.56 10.51 -16.33
CA PRO A 495 -24.35 10.92 -17.04
C PRO A 495 -23.09 10.85 -16.16
N PRO A 496 -21.93 10.48 -16.73
CA PRO A 496 -20.70 10.34 -15.96
C PRO A 496 -20.19 11.68 -15.43
N ASN A 497 -19.69 11.69 -14.18
CA ASN A 497 -19.12 12.89 -13.55
C ASN A 497 -17.69 12.65 -13.04
N PRO A 498 -16.65 13.13 -13.75
CA PRO A 498 -15.24 12.93 -13.37
C PRO A 498 -14.87 13.47 -11.99
N LYS A 499 -15.54 14.53 -11.53
CA LYS A 499 -15.24 15.18 -10.24
C LYS A 499 -15.92 14.48 -9.06
N LYS A 500 -17.08 13.86 -9.30
CA LYS A 500 -17.88 13.15 -8.28
C LYS A 500 -18.54 11.91 -8.89
N PRO A 501 -17.79 10.81 -9.06
CA PRO A 501 -18.33 9.59 -9.66
C PRO A 501 -19.56 9.07 -8.92
N ASN A 502 -20.64 8.79 -9.64
CA ASN A 502 -21.89 8.25 -9.09
C ASN A 502 -21.92 6.72 -9.17
N LEU A 503 -22.71 6.08 -8.31
CA LEU A 503 -22.97 4.64 -8.38
C LEU A 503 -23.69 4.27 -9.68
N MET A 504 -24.66 5.07 -10.12
CA MET A 504 -25.54 4.79 -11.27
C MET A 504 -24.95 5.28 -12.61
N GLU A 505 -23.66 5.57 -12.71
CA GLU A 505 -23.03 5.79 -14.02
C GLU A 505 -22.95 4.46 -14.76
N ALA A 506 -23.21 4.45 -16.08
CA ALA A 506 -23.17 3.26 -16.93
C ALA A 506 -21.90 2.42 -16.71
N VAL A 507 -20.73 3.05 -16.71
CA VAL A 507 -19.49 2.42 -16.24
C VAL A 507 -19.29 2.76 -14.77
N VAL A 508 -19.35 1.74 -13.90
CA VAL A 508 -19.33 1.92 -12.44
C VAL A 508 -17.97 2.44 -11.95
N LYS A 509 -17.86 3.77 -11.79
CA LYS A 509 -16.65 4.46 -11.30
C LYS A 509 -16.77 4.94 -9.86
N GLY A 510 -18.00 5.10 -9.36
CA GLY A 510 -18.30 5.64 -8.03
C GLY A 510 -19.03 4.69 -7.09
N ASP A 511 -19.21 5.13 -5.85
CA ASP A 511 -20.08 4.50 -4.84
C ASP A 511 -21.08 5.51 -4.23
N ASN A 512 -21.17 6.69 -4.82
CA ASN A 512 -22.00 7.77 -4.32
C ASN A 512 -23.36 7.80 -5.02
N LEU A 513 -24.45 7.68 -4.27
CA LEU A 513 -25.81 8.10 -4.64
C LEU A 513 -26.13 9.51 -4.12
N VAL A 514 -26.79 10.35 -4.92
CA VAL A 514 -27.30 11.66 -4.49
C VAL A 514 -28.63 11.53 -3.75
N GLU A 515 -29.03 12.56 -3.00
CA GLU A 515 -30.23 12.53 -2.15
C GLU A 515 -31.50 12.15 -2.93
N LYS A 516 -31.73 12.76 -4.11
CA LYS A 516 -32.85 12.40 -5.00
C LYS A 516 -32.88 10.93 -5.41
N GLN A 517 -31.71 10.33 -5.65
CA GLN A 517 -31.60 8.90 -5.98
C GLN A 517 -31.95 8.04 -4.75
N CYS A 518 -31.45 8.40 -3.56
CA CYS A 518 -31.83 7.71 -2.32
C CYS A 518 -33.33 7.81 -2.04
N GLU A 519 -33.95 8.97 -2.24
CA GLU A 519 -35.39 9.18 -2.07
C GLU A 519 -36.20 8.33 -3.05
N LYS A 520 -35.85 8.37 -4.35
CA LYS A 520 -36.49 7.54 -5.39
C LYS A 520 -36.36 6.06 -5.04
N ALA A 521 -35.15 5.59 -4.70
CA ALA A 521 -34.93 4.18 -4.37
C ALA A 521 -35.67 3.75 -3.10
N LEU A 522 -35.71 4.59 -2.06
CA LEU A 522 -36.39 4.27 -0.81
C LEU A 522 -37.91 4.25 -0.98
N ASP A 523 -38.47 5.18 -1.74
CA ASP A 523 -39.90 5.23 -2.07
C ASP A 523 -40.32 4.00 -2.89
N ASN A 524 -39.57 3.66 -3.95
CA ASN A 524 -39.82 2.45 -4.73
C ASN A 524 -39.65 1.17 -3.89
N CYS A 525 -38.63 1.15 -3.02
CA CYS A 525 -38.45 0.05 -2.08
C CYS A 525 -39.70 -0.12 -1.21
N LYS A 526 -40.26 0.96 -0.62
CA LYS A 526 -41.44 0.91 0.25
C LYS A 526 -42.74 0.58 -0.47
N LYS A 527 -42.94 1.06 -1.70
CA LYS A 527 -44.16 0.82 -2.49
C LYS A 527 -44.31 -0.63 -2.92
N ASP A 528 -43.20 -1.32 -3.16
CA ASP A 528 -43.21 -2.73 -3.57
C ASP A 528 -43.47 -3.66 -2.36
N LYS A 529 -44.75 -3.85 -2.02
CA LYS A 529 -45.19 -4.75 -0.95
C LYS A 529 -44.67 -6.19 -1.10
N ARG A 530 -44.32 -6.62 -2.32
CA ARG A 530 -43.75 -7.96 -2.58
C ARG A 530 -42.27 -8.03 -2.21
N LYS A 531 -41.55 -6.90 -2.07
CA LYS A 531 -40.14 -6.84 -1.56
C LYS A 531 -40.08 -6.91 -0.03
N HIS A 532 -41.22 -6.79 0.65
CA HIS A 532 -41.36 -6.74 2.11
C HIS A 532 -41.97 -8.04 2.60
N PHE A 533 -41.13 -8.99 3.04
CA PHE A 533 -41.61 -10.23 3.65
C PHE A 533 -42.19 -10.01 5.06
N THR A 534 -42.91 -11.03 5.55
CA THR A 534 -43.21 -11.20 6.98
C THR A 534 -41.92 -11.14 7.80
N LYS A 535 -42.02 -10.66 9.05
CA LYS A 535 -40.87 -10.32 9.92
C LYS A 535 -39.85 -11.45 10.10
N GLU A 536 -40.20 -12.73 9.94
CA GLU A 536 -39.36 -13.87 10.33
C GLU A 536 -38.23 -14.21 9.34
N HIS A 537 -38.49 -14.27 8.03
CA HIS A 537 -37.51 -14.76 7.04
C HIS A 537 -36.34 -13.76 6.80
N CYS A 538 -36.62 -12.48 6.53
CA CYS A 538 -35.54 -11.49 6.41
C CYS A 538 -34.89 -11.18 7.79
N HIS A 539 -35.50 -11.52 8.93
CA HIS A 539 -34.84 -11.40 10.24
C HIS A 539 -33.79 -12.50 10.46
N GLN A 540 -34.04 -13.72 9.99
CA GLN A 540 -33.03 -14.78 9.96
C GLN A 540 -31.86 -14.43 9.03
N GLY A 541 -32.12 -13.94 7.81
CA GLY A 541 -31.07 -13.45 6.91
C GLY A 541 -30.23 -12.31 7.51
N LEU A 542 -30.85 -11.42 8.31
CA LEU A 542 -30.13 -10.38 9.06
C LEU A 542 -29.26 -10.96 10.18
N LYS A 543 -29.73 -11.97 10.89
CA LYS A 543 -28.92 -12.70 11.89
C LYS A 543 -27.71 -13.33 11.22
N CYS A 544 -27.89 -13.98 10.07
CA CYS A 544 -26.80 -14.58 9.28
C CYS A 544 -25.74 -13.55 8.87
N LEU A 545 -26.16 -12.40 8.31
CA LEU A 545 -25.23 -11.31 7.96
C LEU A 545 -24.47 -10.78 9.18
N ARG A 546 -25.16 -10.57 10.31
CA ARG A 546 -24.53 -10.12 11.56
C ARG A 546 -23.53 -11.15 12.07
N GLY A 547 -23.85 -12.44 12.00
CA GLY A 547 -22.93 -13.51 12.38
C GLY A 547 -21.63 -13.47 11.59
N ILE A 548 -21.71 -13.24 10.28
CA ILE A 548 -20.53 -13.12 9.41
C ILE A 548 -19.69 -11.88 9.76
N GLU A 549 -20.33 -10.74 10.05
CA GLU A 549 -19.64 -9.54 10.55
C GLU A 549 -18.89 -9.82 11.85
N ILE A 550 -19.55 -10.48 12.81
CA ILE A 550 -18.95 -10.84 14.10
C ILE A 550 -17.75 -11.76 13.90
N LEU A 551 -17.87 -12.82 13.09
CA LEU A 551 -16.77 -13.74 12.80
C LEU A 551 -15.57 -13.01 12.17
N LYS A 552 -15.83 -12.03 11.30
CA LYS A 552 -14.78 -11.17 10.74
C LYS A 552 -14.11 -10.33 11.83
N GLU A 553 -14.88 -9.69 12.71
CA GLU A 553 -14.35 -8.92 13.84
C GLU A 553 -13.47 -9.80 14.76
N ILE A 554 -13.93 -11.01 15.09
CA ILE A 554 -13.16 -11.99 15.89
C ILE A 554 -11.83 -12.32 15.20
N ASN A 555 -11.85 -12.64 13.91
CA ASN A 555 -10.64 -12.99 13.16
C ASN A 555 -9.64 -11.83 13.08
N GLU A 556 -10.11 -10.58 12.94
CA GLU A 556 -9.25 -9.40 12.98
C GLU A 556 -8.61 -9.21 14.36
N LEU A 557 -9.35 -9.42 15.44
CA LEU A 557 -8.82 -9.36 16.81
C LEU A 557 -7.81 -10.48 17.08
N LYS A 558 -8.08 -11.73 16.66
CA LYS A 558 -7.14 -12.85 16.76
C LYS A 558 -5.82 -12.56 16.02
N ARG A 559 -5.89 -11.99 14.81
CA ARG A 559 -4.69 -11.57 14.05
C ARG A 559 -3.90 -10.49 14.77
N LYS A 560 -4.57 -9.48 15.36
CA LYS A 560 -3.92 -8.45 16.17
C LYS A 560 -3.21 -9.05 17.39
N ASN A 561 -3.85 -10.00 18.08
CA ASN A 561 -3.23 -10.67 19.22
C ASN A 561 -1.98 -11.46 18.82
N LYS A 562 -2.00 -12.15 17.67
CA LYS A 562 -0.81 -12.82 17.13
C LYS A 562 0.35 -11.84 16.94
N ILE A 563 0.11 -10.69 16.29
CA ILE A 563 1.12 -9.65 16.09
C ILE A 563 1.68 -9.13 17.42
N PHE A 564 0.81 -8.90 18.41
CA PHE A 564 1.25 -8.44 19.73
C PHE A 564 2.08 -9.50 20.48
N ASN A 565 1.73 -10.78 20.36
CA ASN A 565 2.51 -11.88 20.95
C ASN A 565 3.90 -12.00 20.30
N ASP A 566 3.99 -11.85 18.98
CA ASP A 566 5.27 -11.86 18.25
C ASP A 566 6.15 -10.67 18.69
N GLU A 567 5.59 -9.45 18.79
CA GLU A 567 6.32 -8.26 19.30
C GLU A 567 6.75 -8.46 20.76
N ILE A 568 5.93 -9.09 21.62
CA ILE A 568 6.33 -9.42 23.00
C ILE A 568 7.52 -10.37 23.01
N LYS A 569 7.53 -11.39 22.13
CA LYS A 569 8.62 -12.38 22.07
C LYS A 569 9.96 -11.73 21.71
N GLU A 570 9.96 -10.84 20.71
CA GLU A 570 11.15 -10.07 20.32
C GLU A 570 11.65 -9.20 21.48
N LEU A 571 10.75 -8.44 22.12
CA LEU A 571 11.11 -7.59 23.25
C LEU A 571 11.65 -8.39 24.45
N MET A 572 11.18 -9.62 24.66
CA MET A 572 11.71 -10.49 25.71
C MET A 572 13.15 -10.96 25.43
N GLU A 573 13.54 -11.13 24.17
CA GLU A 573 14.94 -11.41 23.81
C GLU A 573 15.83 -10.19 24.04
N ASP A 574 15.35 -8.99 23.71
CA ASP A 574 16.08 -7.74 24.02
C ASP A 574 16.32 -7.58 25.52
N VAL A 575 15.34 -7.92 26.37
CA VAL A 575 15.50 -7.89 27.83
C VAL A 575 16.58 -8.86 28.30
N LYS A 576 16.64 -10.07 27.74
CA LYS A 576 17.70 -11.06 28.07
C LYS A 576 19.08 -10.54 27.70
N ASP A 577 19.21 -9.90 26.54
CA ASP A 577 20.49 -9.32 26.12
C ASP A 577 20.92 -8.15 27.01
N ILE A 578 19.98 -7.28 27.40
CA ILE A 578 20.25 -6.20 28.37
C ILE A 578 20.69 -6.78 29.72
N ASP A 579 20.06 -7.86 30.19
CA ASP A 579 20.44 -8.51 31.44
C ASP A 579 21.86 -9.09 31.41
N LYS A 580 22.25 -9.71 30.28
CA LYS A 580 23.65 -10.15 30.07
C LYS A 580 24.63 -8.98 30.11
N ARG A 581 24.31 -7.86 29.45
CA ARG A 581 25.15 -6.65 29.45
C ARG A 581 25.25 -6.01 30.84
N LEU A 582 24.15 -5.94 31.58
CA LEU A 582 24.13 -5.44 32.95
C LEU A 582 25.06 -6.26 33.85
N GLU A 583 25.00 -7.58 33.76
CA GLU A 583 25.84 -8.47 34.57
C GLU A 583 27.33 -8.31 34.22
N ALA A 584 27.66 -8.24 32.93
CA ALA A 584 29.03 -7.99 32.47
C ALA A 584 29.57 -6.64 32.96
N ASN A 585 28.77 -5.57 32.84
CA ASN A 585 29.17 -4.23 33.28
C ASN A 585 29.31 -4.13 34.81
N LYS A 586 28.45 -4.81 35.58
CA LYS A 586 28.60 -4.87 37.05
C LYS A 586 29.92 -5.53 37.46
N LYS A 587 30.29 -6.65 36.83
CA LYS A 587 31.58 -7.31 37.08
C LYS A 587 32.75 -6.42 36.71
N LEU A 588 32.67 -5.73 35.57
CA LEU A 588 33.70 -4.80 35.12
C LEU A 588 33.84 -3.60 36.08
N LEU A 589 32.72 -3.05 36.56
CA LEU A 589 32.70 -1.95 37.53
C LEU A 589 33.43 -2.33 38.81
N VAL A 590 33.11 -3.48 39.41
CA VAL A 590 33.76 -3.97 40.64
C VAL A 590 35.27 -4.11 40.44
N SER A 591 35.69 -4.65 39.29
CA SER A 591 37.11 -4.79 38.95
C SER A 591 37.82 -3.44 38.82
N LYS A 592 37.24 -2.49 38.08
CA LYS A 592 37.82 -1.15 37.86
C LYS A 592 37.84 -0.31 39.13
N GLU A 593 36.80 -0.37 39.97
CA GLU A 593 36.79 0.29 41.27
C GLU A 593 37.88 -0.25 42.20
N LYS A 594 38.12 -1.57 42.19
CA LYS A 594 39.22 -2.19 42.95
C LYS A 594 40.59 -1.67 42.47
N THR A 595 40.80 -1.56 41.16
CA THR A 595 42.03 -0.99 40.58
C THR A 595 42.18 0.49 40.95
N LEU A 596 41.12 1.29 40.82
CA LEU A 596 41.12 2.70 41.19
C LEU A 596 41.46 2.91 42.69
N ARG A 597 40.95 2.06 43.59
CA ARG A 597 41.29 2.10 45.02
C ARG A 597 42.78 1.81 45.26
N LYS A 598 43.33 0.79 44.60
CA LYS A 598 44.77 0.45 44.69
C LYS A 598 45.65 1.59 44.18
N GLU A 599 45.34 2.14 43.01
CA GLU A 599 46.09 3.24 42.40
C GLU A 599 46.00 4.52 43.23
N LYS A 600 44.82 4.88 43.77
CA LYS A 600 44.68 6.02 44.69
C LYS A 600 45.57 5.87 45.92
N THR A 601 45.65 4.65 46.46
CA THR A 601 46.49 4.36 47.63
C THR A 601 47.97 4.51 47.31
N PHE A 602 48.40 4.01 46.15
CA PHE A 602 49.78 4.15 45.68
C PHE A 602 50.14 5.62 45.37
N PHE A 603 49.25 6.35 44.71
CA PHE A 603 49.43 7.76 44.42
C PHE A 603 49.61 8.62 45.67
N ARG A 604 48.91 8.33 46.78
CA ARG A 604 49.16 9.01 48.07
C ARG A 604 50.62 8.87 48.52
N LYS A 605 51.21 7.67 48.37
CA LYS A 605 52.63 7.44 48.67
C LYS A 605 53.53 8.24 47.75
N VAL A 606 53.31 8.15 46.43
CA VAL A 606 54.06 8.90 45.41
C VAL A 606 53.98 10.42 45.65
N SER A 607 52.80 10.93 45.96
CA SER A 607 52.56 12.35 46.21
C SER A 607 53.29 12.85 47.46
N ASN A 608 53.28 12.08 48.55
CA ASN A 608 54.04 12.42 49.75
C ASN A 608 55.55 12.48 49.49
N VAL A 609 56.08 11.55 48.69
CA VAL A 609 57.49 11.52 48.31
C VAL A 609 57.84 12.70 47.40
N ALA A 610 57.03 12.95 46.37
CA ALA A 610 57.23 14.04 45.42
C ALA A 610 57.15 15.42 46.10
N LYS A 611 56.19 15.64 47.01
CA LYS A 611 56.06 16.89 47.79
C LYS A 611 57.28 17.12 48.69
N LYS A 612 57.76 16.09 49.40
CA LYS A 612 58.99 16.17 50.20
C LYS A 612 60.21 16.49 49.32
N ALA A 613 60.36 15.82 48.18
CA ALA A 613 61.45 16.08 47.25
C ALA A 613 61.39 17.49 46.65
N LYS A 614 60.20 17.97 46.27
CA LYS A 614 59.98 19.35 45.78
C LYS A 614 60.35 20.38 46.84
N HIS A 615 59.91 20.21 48.08
CA HIS A 615 60.27 21.09 49.20
C HIS A 615 61.79 21.18 49.39
N TYR A 616 62.50 20.05 49.37
CA TYR A 616 63.97 20.09 49.46
C TYR A 616 64.62 20.72 48.23
N LYS A 617 64.11 20.48 47.02
CA LYS A 617 64.61 21.12 45.80
C LYS A 617 64.41 22.64 45.80
N GLU A 618 63.32 23.13 46.38
CA GLU A 618 63.08 24.57 46.58
C GLU A 618 64.04 25.15 47.63
N LEU A 619 64.27 24.43 48.75
CA LEU A 619 65.25 24.84 49.77
C LEU A 619 66.68 24.92 49.24
N LEU A 620 67.06 24.16 48.20
CA LEU A 620 68.36 24.30 47.53
C LEU A 620 68.55 25.69 46.89
N LYS A 621 67.47 26.40 46.57
CA LYS A 621 67.50 27.77 46.03
C LYS A 621 67.62 28.84 47.14
N SER A 622 67.57 28.47 48.42
CA SER A 622 67.64 29.39 49.56
C SER A 622 69.00 30.09 49.66
N LYS A 623 69.02 31.36 50.05
CA LYS A 623 70.29 32.09 50.31
C LYS A 623 71.07 31.53 51.51
N ARG A 624 70.42 30.85 52.48
CA ARG A 624 71.05 30.30 53.70
C ARG A 624 71.84 29.01 53.43
N LYS A 625 73.15 29.00 53.72
CA LYS A 625 74.06 27.85 53.51
C LYS A 625 73.68 26.59 54.32
N SER A 626 73.20 26.77 55.55
CA SER A 626 72.71 25.67 56.41
C SER A 626 71.49 24.96 55.83
N ALA A 627 70.54 25.73 55.27
CA ALA A 627 69.35 25.20 54.62
C ALA A 627 69.69 24.39 53.34
N ARG A 628 70.65 24.86 52.53
CA ARG A 628 71.13 24.13 51.34
C ARG A 628 71.79 22.80 51.71
N LYS A 629 72.74 22.80 52.67
CA LYS A 629 73.39 21.56 53.14
C LYS A 629 72.38 20.56 53.71
N TYR A 630 71.37 21.04 54.44
CA TYR A 630 70.30 20.20 54.97
C TYR A 630 69.45 19.58 53.84
N ALA A 631 69.02 20.37 52.86
CA ALA A 631 68.25 19.90 51.72
C ALA A 631 69.03 18.89 50.85
N GLU A 632 70.30 19.15 50.58
CA GLU A 632 71.18 18.27 49.79
C GLU A 632 71.39 16.91 50.47
N ARG A 633 71.65 16.92 51.80
CA ARG A 633 71.79 15.69 52.59
C ARG A 633 70.51 14.87 52.57
N ASN A 634 69.34 15.50 52.73
CA ASN A 634 68.06 14.80 52.75
C ASN A 634 67.65 14.27 51.36
N LEU A 635 67.88 15.03 50.29
CA LEU A 635 67.65 14.55 48.91
C LEU A 635 68.57 13.37 48.56
N ARG A 636 69.86 13.43 48.92
CA ARG A 636 70.78 12.29 48.76
C ARG A 636 70.31 11.07 49.54
N ARG A 637 69.87 11.24 50.80
CA ARG A 637 69.33 10.14 51.61
C ARG A 637 68.09 9.51 51.00
N MET A 638 67.13 10.31 50.53
CA MET A 638 65.91 9.82 49.87
C MET A 638 66.24 9.08 48.58
N LYS A 639 67.11 9.65 47.73
CA LYS A 639 67.55 9.01 46.48
C LYS A 639 68.24 7.66 46.76
N ALA A 640 69.20 7.64 47.68
CA ALA A 640 69.94 6.43 48.05
C ALA A 640 69.06 5.38 48.76
N GLN A 641 67.95 5.77 49.40
CA GLN A 641 66.99 4.83 49.97
C GLN A 641 66.29 4.04 48.86
N TYR A 642 65.70 4.72 47.89
CA TYR A 642 64.97 4.05 46.80
C TYR A 642 65.91 3.34 45.81
N GLU A 643 67.13 3.82 45.59
CA GLU A 643 68.15 3.10 44.81
C GLU A 643 68.56 1.77 45.48
N ARG A 644 68.71 1.77 46.81
CA ARG A 644 68.98 0.53 47.56
C ARG A 644 67.80 -0.43 47.53
N GLU A 645 66.57 0.09 47.59
CA GLU A 645 65.35 -0.71 47.51
C GLU A 645 65.21 -1.37 46.13
N LEU A 646 65.46 -0.62 45.05
CA LEU A 646 65.50 -1.16 43.68
C LEU A 646 66.55 -2.26 43.52
N LYS A 647 67.76 -2.03 44.02
CA LYS A 647 68.84 -3.03 43.96
C LYS A 647 68.43 -4.33 44.66
N LYS A 648 67.88 -4.24 45.87
CA LYS A 648 67.38 -5.41 46.62
C LYS A 648 66.24 -6.14 45.90
N LEU A 649 65.34 -5.42 45.24
CA LEU A 649 64.24 -6.01 44.49
C LEU A 649 64.73 -6.72 43.20
N ASN A 650 65.70 -6.14 42.49
CA ASN A 650 66.32 -6.79 41.32
C ASN A 650 67.05 -8.08 41.71
N GLU A 651 67.89 -8.06 42.75
CA GLU A 651 68.56 -9.27 43.26
C GLU A 651 67.57 -10.36 43.71
N ARG A 652 66.36 -9.98 44.15
CA ARG A 652 65.28 -10.93 44.45
C ARG A 652 64.60 -11.45 43.18
N LEU A 653 64.45 -10.61 42.17
CA LEU A 653 63.86 -10.98 40.89
C LEU A 653 64.75 -11.97 40.15
N ASP A 654 66.06 -11.74 40.10
CA ASP A 654 67.02 -12.63 39.44
C ASP A 654 66.98 -14.03 40.06
N ARG A 655 67.02 -14.10 41.40
CA ARG A 655 66.82 -15.37 42.13
C ARG A 655 65.47 -16.02 41.85
N ALA A 656 64.40 -15.26 41.75
CA ALA A 656 63.07 -15.82 41.45
C ALA A 656 62.97 -16.35 40.00
N ILE A 657 63.68 -15.72 39.05
CA ILE A 657 63.79 -16.17 37.65
C ILE A 657 64.59 -17.46 37.56
N GLU A 658 65.77 -17.52 38.20
CA GLU A 658 66.60 -18.73 38.28
C GLU A 658 65.82 -19.93 38.85
N ASN A 659 64.99 -19.68 39.87
CA ASN A 659 64.16 -20.70 40.53
C ASN A 659 62.77 -20.90 39.88
N LYS A 660 62.46 -20.24 38.76
CA LYS A 660 61.19 -20.33 38.01
C LYS A 660 59.91 -20.09 38.85
N TRP A 661 59.97 -19.18 39.82
CA TRP A 661 58.81 -18.86 40.67
C TRP A 661 57.87 -17.86 40.00
N GLU A 662 57.07 -18.29 39.03
CA GLU A 662 56.25 -17.41 38.19
C GLU A 662 55.38 -16.39 38.95
N LYS A 663 54.71 -16.82 40.04
CA LYS A 663 53.90 -15.93 40.88
C LYS A 663 54.77 -14.85 41.56
N THR A 664 55.94 -15.24 42.05
CA THR A 664 56.90 -14.35 42.72
C THR A 664 57.56 -13.40 41.73
N ILE A 665 57.93 -13.88 40.54
CA ILE A 665 58.45 -13.06 39.42
C ILE A 665 57.45 -11.95 39.07
N LYS A 666 56.17 -12.31 38.90
CA LYS A 666 55.11 -11.34 38.56
C LYS A 666 54.94 -10.28 39.65
N TRP A 667 54.90 -10.68 40.92
CA TRP A 667 54.81 -9.76 42.05
C TRP A 667 56.04 -8.84 42.16
N LEU A 668 57.26 -9.39 42.03
CA LEU A 668 58.50 -8.60 42.09
C LEU A 668 58.61 -7.60 40.94
N LYS A 669 58.18 -7.96 39.72
CA LYS A 669 58.10 -7.01 38.59
C LYS A 669 57.15 -5.84 38.87
N GLU A 670 56.02 -6.07 39.56
CA GLU A 670 55.10 -5.01 39.96
C GLU A 670 55.70 -4.11 41.05
N GLU A 671 56.36 -4.68 42.05
CA GLU A 671 57.01 -3.91 43.12
C GLU A 671 58.22 -3.11 42.61
N LEU A 672 58.99 -3.66 41.66
CA LEU A 672 60.07 -2.94 40.98
C LEU A 672 59.54 -1.69 40.29
N LYS A 673 58.48 -1.81 39.48
CA LYS A 673 57.85 -0.65 38.83
C LYS A 673 57.41 0.40 39.84
N LYS A 674 56.82 0.00 40.97
CA LYS A 674 56.44 0.93 42.04
C LYS A 674 57.65 1.64 42.64
N ALA A 675 58.72 0.92 42.91
CA ALA A 675 59.97 1.48 43.45
C ALA A 675 60.65 2.43 42.45
N GLU A 676 60.65 2.11 41.15
CA GLU A 676 61.16 2.98 40.07
C GLU A 676 60.41 4.32 40.05
N ILE A 677 59.08 4.26 40.17
CA ILE A 677 58.22 5.45 40.19
C ILE A 677 58.47 6.30 41.45
N LEU A 678 58.73 5.67 42.61
CA LEU A 678 59.08 6.39 43.83
C LEU A 678 60.47 7.06 43.73
N LEU A 679 61.45 6.39 43.10
CA LEU A 679 62.74 7.01 42.80
C LEU A 679 62.58 8.18 41.84
N GLU A 680 61.78 8.01 40.78
CA GLU A 680 61.52 9.06 39.80
C GLU A 680 60.77 10.24 40.44
N ALA A 681 59.90 10.00 41.43
CA ALA A 681 59.25 11.05 42.20
C ALA A 681 60.24 11.91 43.00
N VAL A 682 61.41 11.37 43.37
CA VAL A 682 62.51 12.13 43.99
C VAL A 682 63.30 12.90 42.92
N LYS A 683 63.57 12.27 41.78
CA LYS A 683 64.35 12.85 40.67
C LYS A 683 63.60 13.96 39.95
N ASN A 684 62.32 13.76 39.60
CA ASN A 684 61.48 14.66 38.81
C ASN A 684 60.04 14.72 39.38
N PRO A 685 59.85 15.33 40.56
CA PRO A 685 58.58 15.28 41.29
C PRO A 685 57.38 15.81 40.51
N GLU A 686 57.55 16.89 39.73
CA GLU A 686 56.44 17.53 39.00
C GLU A 686 55.94 16.68 37.84
N VAL A 687 56.86 16.06 37.08
CA VAL A 687 56.54 15.18 35.95
C VAL A 687 55.77 13.94 36.43
N VAL A 688 56.23 13.31 37.51
CA VAL A 688 55.59 12.11 38.05
C VAL A 688 54.20 12.42 38.62
N LEU A 689 54.05 13.53 39.34
CA LEU A 689 52.76 13.97 39.87
C LEU A 689 51.74 14.21 38.76
N LYS A 690 52.13 14.90 37.68
CA LYS A 690 51.26 15.16 36.53
C LYS A 690 50.82 13.85 35.87
N LYS A 691 51.78 12.98 35.52
CA LYS A 691 51.51 11.69 34.86
C LYS A 691 50.57 10.79 35.68
N TYR A 692 50.78 10.69 36.99
CA TYR A 692 49.93 9.85 37.84
C TYR A 692 48.56 10.47 38.12
N SER A 693 48.46 11.80 38.18
CA SER A 693 47.18 12.49 38.26
C SER A 693 46.32 12.17 37.03
N GLU A 694 46.91 12.22 35.83
CA GLU A 694 46.24 11.86 34.56
C GLU A 694 45.76 10.40 34.55
N ILE A 695 46.57 9.45 35.02
CA ILE A 695 46.18 8.03 35.11
C ILE A 695 44.96 7.84 36.03
N LEU A 696 44.96 8.49 37.20
CA LEU A 696 43.83 8.42 38.14
C LEU A 696 42.58 9.07 37.59
N GLU A 697 42.72 10.18 36.88
CA GLU A 697 41.60 10.87 36.25
C GLU A 697 40.98 10.00 35.15
N ASN A 698 41.80 9.35 34.32
CA ASN A 698 41.33 8.42 33.30
C ASN A 698 40.60 7.21 33.90
N LEU A 699 41.15 6.58 34.94
CA LEU A 699 40.48 5.47 35.63
C LEU A 699 39.16 5.90 36.28
N LYS A 700 39.08 7.13 36.81
CA LYS A 700 37.85 7.67 37.36
C LYS A 700 36.80 7.86 36.26
N LYS A 701 37.18 8.45 35.12
CA LYS A 701 36.31 8.61 33.94
C LYS A 701 35.79 7.25 33.43
N GLU A 702 36.64 6.23 33.39
CA GLU A 702 36.21 4.87 33.02
C GLU A 702 35.18 4.29 33.99
N VAL A 703 35.38 4.42 35.30
CA VAL A 703 34.43 3.95 36.32
C VAL A 703 33.09 4.69 36.19
N ASP A 704 33.14 6.02 36.03
CA ASP A 704 31.94 6.85 35.91
C ASP A 704 31.16 6.50 34.62
N LYS A 705 31.85 6.28 33.49
CA LYS A 705 31.26 5.80 32.24
C LYS A 705 30.55 4.46 32.42
N ILE A 706 31.16 3.48 33.11
CA ILE A 706 30.52 2.18 33.35
C ILE A 706 29.25 2.32 34.20
N LYS A 707 29.25 3.23 35.20
CA LYS A 707 28.06 3.52 36.01
C LYS A 707 26.94 4.12 35.16
N GLU A 708 27.27 5.05 34.27
CA GLU A 708 26.32 5.62 33.32
C GLU A 708 25.73 4.56 32.39
N ASP A 709 26.56 3.66 31.86
CA ASP A 709 26.12 2.56 30.99
C ASP A 709 25.17 1.60 31.72
N ILE A 710 25.43 1.29 33.00
CA ILE A 710 24.54 0.48 33.84
C ILE A 710 23.20 1.21 34.06
N ALA A 711 23.23 2.50 34.41
CA ALA A 711 22.01 3.28 34.62
C ALA A 711 21.16 3.39 33.35
N LYS A 712 21.81 3.57 32.19
CA LYS A 712 21.16 3.58 30.89
C LYS A 712 20.50 2.24 30.57
N ALA A 713 21.23 1.13 30.77
CA ALA A 713 20.69 -0.22 30.55
C ALA A 713 19.49 -0.53 31.45
N HIS A 714 19.48 -0.08 32.71
CA HIS A 714 18.31 -0.19 33.59
C HIS A 714 17.09 0.58 33.05
N LYS A 715 17.28 1.83 32.59
CA LYS A 715 16.21 2.63 31.98
C LYS A 715 15.67 1.99 30.69
N ASP A 716 16.56 1.46 29.86
CA ASP A 716 16.16 0.77 28.63
C ASP A 716 15.35 -0.50 28.93
N LYS A 717 15.76 -1.29 29.94
CA LYS A 717 15.02 -2.48 30.41
C LYS A 717 13.62 -2.11 30.91
N GLU A 718 13.51 -1.08 31.75
CA GLU A 718 12.23 -0.61 32.28
C GLU A 718 11.28 -0.16 31.16
N ARG A 719 11.79 0.61 30.20
CA ARG A 719 11.02 1.05 29.02
C ARG A 719 10.48 -0.15 28.22
N ILE A 720 11.28 -1.18 28.02
CA ILE A 720 10.86 -2.39 27.28
C ILE A 720 9.81 -3.17 28.08
N ASN A 721 10.00 -3.34 29.39
CA ASN A 721 9.02 -4.03 30.25
C ASN A 721 7.66 -3.31 30.24
N ASN A 722 7.65 -1.99 30.36
CA ASN A 722 6.42 -1.19 30.28
C ASN A 722 5.71 -1.39 28.92
N LYS A 723 6.48 -1.58 27.84
CA LYS A 723 5.93 -1.86 26.52
C LYS A 723 5.31 -3.25 26.43
N ILE A 724 5.95 -4.26 27.01
CA ILE A 724 5.42 -5.63 27.11
C ILE A 724 4.09 -5.63 27.87
N GLU A 725 3.99 -4.92 29.00
CA GLU A 725 2.75 -4.81 29.77
C GLU A 725 1.63 -4.13 28.99
N GLU A 726 1.93 -3.04 28.26
CA GLU A 726 0.96 -2.37 27.39
C GLU A 726 0.38 -3.34 26.33
N LEU A 727 1.23 -4.17 25.73
CA LEU A 727 0.82 -5.17 24.74
C LEU A 727 -0.01 -6.29 25.36
N ARG A 728 0.38 -6.80 26.54
CA ARG A 728 -0.40 -7.81 27.28
C ARG A 728 -1.80 -7.30 27.65
N ARG A 729 -1.91 -6.03 28.07
CA ARG A 729 -3.22 -5.41 28.36
C ARG A 729 -4.12 -5.38 27.11
N LYS A 730 -3.57 -4.98 25.96
CA LYS A 730 -4.32 -4.99 24.68
C LYS A 730 -4.78 -6.38 24.27
N ILE A 731 -3.94 -7.40 24.47
CA ILE A 731 -4.31 -8.79 24.21
C ILE A 731 -5.51 -9.18 25.08
N SER A 732 -5.46 -8.89 26.38
CA SER A 732 -6.56 -9.18 27.31
C SER A 732 -7.86 -8.44 26.95
N GLU A 733 -7.78 -7.16 26.58
CA GLU A 733 -8.93 -6.38 26.09
C GLU A 733 -9.54 -7.02 24.82
N ASN A 734 -8.70 -7.42 23.86
CA ASN A 734 -9.16 -8.10 22.66
C ASN A 734 -9.80 -9.46 22.96
N GLU A 735 -9.24 -10.23 23.90
CA GLU A 735 -9.80 -11.53 24.32
C GLU A 735 -11.16 -11.39 24.99
N LYS A 736 -11.35 -10.37 25.85
CA LYS A 736 -12.65 -10.05 26.44
C LYS A 736 -13.67 -9.75 25.35
N LYS A 737 -13.31 -8.89 24.40
CA LYS A 737 -14.17 -8.56 23.26
C LYS A 737 -14.47 -9.77 22.38
N ILE A 738 -13.50 -10.64 22.13
CA ILE A 738 -13.72 -11.90 21.39
C ILE A 738 -14.75 -12.77 22.12
N LYS A 739 -14.66 -12.93 23.45
CA LYS A 739 -15.64 -13.68 24.24
C LYS A 739 -17.04 -13.08 24.16
N GLU A 740 -17.16 -11.75 24.23
CA GLU A 740 -18.45 -11.04 24.06
C GLU A 740 -19.05 -11.28 22.67
N LEU A 741 -18.23 -11.20 21.63
CA LEU A 741 -18.63 -11.46 20.26
C LEU A 741 -19.11 -12.91 20.04
N TYR A 742 -18.45 -13.91 20.64
CA TYR A 742 -18.95 -15.28 20.61
C TYR A 742 -20.29 -15.44 21.34
N LYS A 743 -20.49 -14.78 22.49
CA LYS A 743 -21.80 -14.75 23.17
C LYS A 743 -22.87 -14.10 22.30
N GLU A 744 -22.52 -13.08 21.52
CA GLU A 744 -23.45 -12.47 20.55
C GLU A 744 -23.82 -13.47 19.45
N LEU A 745 -22.87 -14.25 18.92
CA LEU A 745 -23.15 -15.32 17.95
C LEU A 745 -24.10 -16.39 18.51
N GLU A 746 -23.87 -16.83 19.75
CA GLU A 746 -24.75 -17.78 20.43
C GLU A 746 -26.18 -17.25 20.57
N LYS A 747 -26.34 -15.97 20.97
CA LYS A 747 -27.65 -15.30 21.05
C LYS A 747 -28.36 -15.20 19.70
N LEU A 748 -27.61 -15.15 18.59
CA LEU A 748 -28.18 -15.16 17.25
C LEU A 748 -28.66 -16.56 16.82
N GLY A 749 -28.42 -17.61 17.62
CA GLY A 749 -28.75 -19.00 17.29
C GLY A 749 -27.81 -19.63 16.27
N LEU A 750 -26.68 -18.97 15.96
CA LEU A 750 -25.70 -19.44 15.01
C LEU A 750 -24.63 -20.25 15.75
N LYS A 751 -24.77 -21.58 15.78
CA LYS A 751 -23.76 -22.47 16.38
C LYS A 751 -22.45 -22.34 15.60
N THR A 752 -21.40 -21.84 16.25
CA THR A 752 -20.03 -22.03 15.77
C THR A 752 -19.64 -23.48 16.07
N SER A 753 -19.36 -24.30 15.06
CA SER A 753 -18.62 -25.54 15.31
C SER A 753 -17.32 -25.16 16.00
N LYS A 754 -17.04 -25.75 17.16
CA LYS A 754 -15.83 -25.51 17.94
C LYS A 754 -14.57 -25.71 17.10
#